data_AF-A0A834TV47-F1
#
_entry.id   AF-A0A834TV47-F1
#
_cell.length_a   1.000
_cell.length_b   1.000
_cell.length_c   1.000
_cell.angle_alpha   90.00
_cell.angle_beta   90.00
_cell.angle_gamma   90.00
#
_symmetry.space_group_name_H-M   'P 1'
#
loop_
_entity.id
_entity.type
_entity.pdbx_description
1 polymer ?
#
loop_
_entity_poly.entity_id
_entity_poly.type
_entity_poly.pdbx_seq_one_letter_code
_entity_poly.pdbx_strand_id
1 'polypeptide(L)'
;MLYISTETRKLEDFVPMNSILLRKDQKHICHARCPDPPAKLPLEWNISTILSKRKFDISGLPELSLQPDPKCVRDREEWGRFLSFLHKHDMIEWYDSKPTLDEVSTSFMNFHPVATAVFEQDRFYILPPVEASTSSLVRVAYNMPKAFSVDNHLKDRESGSHLAEGNGGSEPVVTRGPASAANLCPPSSAHKFSQVQDGVCNSTAELCSKSHSHEVKDSLSQKNYVRVNPSYLRTLGQAHSGWIFGGIAELVDNSRDAKATKMDIFIDMIKLKNSGKDEPMLSFIDDGHGMGYEEILKMVSFGHKQPVGDVPDRIGRFGVGFKTGAMRLGSDALVLTQTTNSRCIAFLSQALNEGKENIEIPIVSYHRYGQRMEVDTNVHPEALAKYNLKAIQEFSPFNKYLIGEKAALFSGGTGTQIYIWNLDKWGSDYCLQWCNGLKGGSSFHQGDIFIRSRRIRSRLGQISHKVPLDYSLRSYLELIFLVPRMKISVQHAPVRSRPLGNFLTKTVIENDCILGKRVHLTLGFSQLEWEQANSGIFLYWHGRLIEAYKRVGGMVHNADVCRGVIGVIDVTDLMDDGDGRVWVHNNKQGFQDCEAYAHLELWLGKKADEYWDNNFDSLKLDKDNCLYKPDLEWVQCDKCRKWRMLPPDFDARMLPPQWFCYMEPLKGQCAAPEQKMESGVVTISTKRSGYDCMKNGPYCGKLDVMKDSDASGDNLAKSEDAKRPALKRLRKGIPTAAEVK
;
A
#
# COMPACT_ATOMS: atom_id res chain seq x y z
N MET A 1 34.99 -16.22 40.12
CA MET A 1 35.94 -16.32 39.00
C MET A 1 35.20 -15.94 37.73
N LEU A 2 35.63 -14.89 37.04
CA LEU A 2 35.17 -14.52 35.71
C LEU A 2 36.43 -14.29 34.89
N TYR A 3 36.60 -15.05 33.80
CA TYR A 3 37.75 -14.89 32.93
C TYR A 3 37.55 -13.68 32.03
N ILE A 4 38.54 -12.80 32.03
CA ILE A 4 38.63 -11.64 31.14
C ILE A 4 39.25 -12.12 29.84
N SER A 5 38.63 -11.82 28.70
CA SER A 5 39.34 -11.73 27.42
C SER A 5 39.12 -10.33 26.85
N THR A 6 40.19 -9.54 26.85
CA THR A 6 40.26 -8.23 26.22
C THR A 6 40.24 -8.34 24.71
N GLU A 7 39.31 -7.68 24.04
CA GLU A 7 39.51 -7.26 22.65
C GLU A 7 39.36 -5.75 22.50
N THR A 8 40.22 -5.21 21.66
CA THR A 8 40.52 -3.78 21.57
C THR A 8 39.47 -3.02 20.77
N ARG A 9 39.01 -1.89 21.30
CA ARG A 9 38.38 -0.84 20.49
C ARG A 9 39.36 -0.43 19.38
N LYS A 10 39.10 -0.85 18.14
CA LYS A 10 39.66 -0.18 16.97
C LYS A 10 38.88 1.12 16.76
N LEU A 11 39.60 2.13 16.26
CA LEU A 11 39.08 3.46 16.00
C LEU A 11 37.87 3.36 15.05
N GLU A 12 36.77 4.00 15.41
CA GLU A 12 35.84 4.49 14.40
C GLU A 12 36.55 5.65 13.68
N ASP A 13 36.84 5.48 12.40
CA ASP A 13 37.41 6.55 11.59
C ASP A 13 36.45 7.74 11.58
N PHE A 14 36.98 8.92 11.91
CA PHE A 14 36.26 10.19 11.81
C PHE A 14 35.84 10.43 10.35
N VAL A 15 34.62 10.05 9.98
CA VAL A 15 33.98 10.54 8.76
C VAL A 15 33.77 12.05 8.94
N PRO A 16 34.39 12.92 8.13
CA PRO A 16 34.20 14.35 8.27
C PRO A 16 32.72 14.69 8.02
N MET A 17 32.15 15.59 8.84
CA MET A 17 30.70 15.86 8.94
C MET A 17 29.97 16.29 7.65
N ASN A 18 30.67 16.43 6.51
CA ASN A 18 30.15 16.96 5.26
C ASN A 18 30.17 15.95 4.09
N SER A 19 30.31 14.64 4.34
CA SER A 19 30.22 13.61 3.29
C SER A 19 28.77 13.16 3.04
N ILE A 20 28.32 13.30 1.81
CA ILE A 20 26.96 13.01 1.33
C ILE A 20 27.02 11.84 0.35
N LEU A 21 26.18 10.83 0.54
CA LEU A 21 26.08 9.66 -0.32
C LEU A 21 25.03 9.89 -1.43
N LEU A 22 25.44 9.98 -2.70
CA LEU A 22 24.51 10.12 -3.83
C LEU A 22 24.12 8.75 -4.40
N ARG A 23 22.83 8.54 -4.63
CA ARG A 23 22.25 7.34 -5.25
C ARG A 23 21.26 7.71 -6.37
N LYS A 24 21.09 6.85 -7.38
CA LYS A 24 19.96 6.88 -8.34
C LYS A 24 19.19 5.57 -8.22
N ASP A 25 17.88 5.63 -7.98
CA ASP A 25 17.01 4.45 -7.84
C ASP A 25 17.59 3.40 -6.88
N GLN A 26 18.00 3.85 -5.68
CA GLN A 26 18.70 3.06 -4.65
C GLN A 26 20.10 2.51 -5.02
N LYS A 27 20.60 2.71 -6.24
CA LYS A 27 21.96 2.33 -6.65
C LYS A 27 22.97 3.42 -6.29
N HIS A 28 24.09 3.05 -5.70
CA HIS A 28 25.21 3.95 -5.39
C HIS A 28 25.76 4.61 -6.67
N ILE A 29 25.88 5.95 -6.65
CA ILE A 29 26.64 6.71 -7.64
C ILE A 29 28.03 7.00 -7.08
N CYS A 30 28.11 7.81 -6.03
CA CYS A 30 29.37 8.26 -5.43
C CYS A 30 29.10 8.96 -4.08
N HIS A 31 30.11 9.00 -3.20
CA HIS A 31 30.16 10.00 -2.13
C HIS A 31 30.59 11.36 -2.71
N ALA A 32 30.02 12.44 -2.18
CA ALA A 32 30.45 13.81 -2.44
C ALA A 32 30.71 14.55 -1.12
N ARG A 33 31.46 15.65 -1.18
CA ARG A 33 31.66 16.58 -0.05
C ARG A 33 31.09 17.94 -0.42
N CYS A 34 30.41 18.57 0.54
CA CYS A 34 30.03 19.98 0.47
C CYS A 34 31.04 20.80 1.29
N PRO A 35 31.88 21.67 0.69
CA PRO A 35 32.83 22.49 1.44
C PRO A 35 32.12 23.46 2.39
N ASP A 36 31.13 24.19 1.86
CA ASP A 36 30.43 25.28 2.54
C ASP A 36 28.92 24.99 2.63
N PRO A 37 28.48 24.11 3.55
CA PRO A 37 27.06 23.78 3.69
C PRO A 37 26.29 24.93 4.39
N PRO A 38 25.11 25.35 3.88
CA PRO A 38 24.33 26.44 4.44
C PRO A 38 23.61 26.09 5.76
N ALA A 39 23.44 24.79 6.01
CA ALA A 39 22.83 24.19 7.20
C ALA A 39 23.29 22.73 7.30
N LYS A 40 22.81 21.97 8.29
CA LYS A 40 23.10 20.53 8.42
C LYS A 40 22.43 19.75 7.28
N LEU A 41 23.21 19.40 6.25
CA LEU A 41 22.71 18.66 5.07
C LEU A 41 22.41 17.18 5.38
N PRO A 42 21.44 16.55 4.71
CA PRO A 42 21.21 15.11 4.78
C PRO A 42 22.42 14.32 4.27
N LEU A 43 22.76 13.22 4.97
CA LEU A 43 23.93 12.38 4.66
C LEU A 43 23.72 11.44 3.46
N GLU A 44 22.49 11.20 3.01
CA GLU A 44 22.20 10.41 1.82
C GLU A 44 21.16 11.11 0.94
N TRP A 45 21.46 11.23 -0.36
CA TRP A 45 20.64 11.88 -1.37
C TRP A 45 20.24 10.85 -2.43
N ASN A 46 18.95 10.50 -2.48
CA ASN A 46 18.41 9.52 -3.43
C ASN A 46 17.69 10.24 -4.58
N ILE A 47 18.22 10.11 -5.78
CA ILE A 47 17.77 10.78 -7.00
C ILE A 47 16.89 9.80 -7.80
N SER A 48 15.84 10.31 -8.46
CA SER A 48 14.72 9.45 -8.85
C SER A 48 14.07 9.69 -10.24
N THR A 49 14.19 10.82 -10.97
CA THR A 49 13.59 10.97 -12.33
C THR A 49 14.24 12.00 -13.28
N ILE A 50 14.52 11.54 -14.52
CA ILE A 50 14.96 12.18 -15.80
C ILE A 50 14.09 13.30 -16.48
N LEU A 51 14.48 14.58 -16.53
CA LEU A 51 13.67 15.71 -17.08
C LEU A 51 14.51 16.99 -17.43
N SER A 52 14.08 17.88 -18.36
CA SER A 52 14.98 18.90 -18.99
C SER A 52 15.01 20.30 -18.33
N LYS A 53 16.21 20.90 -18.29
CA LYS A 53 16.49 22.29 -17.84
C LYS A 53 15.66 23.33 -18.58
N ARG A 54 15.30 23.08 -19.84
CA ARG A 54 14.45 23.98 -20.65
C ARG A 54 12.98 24.07 -20.17
N LYS A 55 12.60 23.33 -19.12
CA LYS A 55 11.24 23.31 -18.55
C LYS A 55 11.12 23.96 -17.17
N PHE A 56 12.22 24.44 -16.57
CA PHE A 56 12.23 24.98 -15.20
C PHE A 56 13.08 26.26 -15.11
N ASP A 57 12.50 27.32 -14.53
CA ASP A 57 13.27 28.47 -14.10
C ASP A 57 13.73 28.27 -12.65
N ILE A 58 15.04 28.37 -12.46
CA ILE A 58 15.75 28.23 -11.19
C ILE A 58 16.63 29.46 -10.91
N SER A 59 16.50 30.52 -11.73
CA SER A 59 17.25 31.75 -11.55
C SER A 59 16.80 32.47 -10.27
N GLY A 60 17.76 32.70 -9.37
CA GLY A 60 17.51 33.35 -8.07
C GLY A 60 17.46 32.43 -6.85
N LEU A 61 17.56 31.11 -7.01
CA LEU A 61 17.81 30.21 -5.86
C LEU A 61 19.29 30.30 -5.42
N PRO A 62 19.59 30.19 -4.11
CA PRO A 62 20.97 30.06 -3.64
C PRO A 62 21.57 28.73 -4.13
N GLU A 63 22.86 28.74 -4.45
CA GLU A 63 23.60 27.55 -4.89
C GLU A 63 24.63 27.11 -3.83
N LEU A 64 24.82 25.80 -3.70
CA LEU A 64 25.95 25.17 -3.00
C LEU A 64 26.75 24.30 -4.00
N SER A 65 27.92 23.82 -3.59
CA SER A 65 28.77 22.98 -4.45
C SER A 65 29.06 21.60 -3.84
N LEU A 66 29.08 20.58 -4.69
CA LEU A 66 29.42 19.20 -4.35
C LEU A 66 30.67 18.75 -5.11
N GLN A 67 31.68 18.33 -4.37
CA GLN A 67 32.93 17.76 -4.88
C GLN A 67 32.89 16.23 -4.81
N PRO A 68 33.27 15.48 -5.86
CA PRO A 68 33.34 14.01 -5.79
C PRO A 68 34.39 13.51 -4.78
N ASP A 69 34.02 12.54 -3.97
CA ASP A 69 34.88 11.83 -3.00
C ASP A 69 34.76 10.29 -3.18
N PRO A 70 35.07 9.76 -4.39
CA PRO A 70 34.85 8.36 -4.73
C PRO A 70 35.68 7.42 -3.86
N LYS A 71 35.04 6.41 -3.26
CA LYS A 71 35.70 5.44 -2.39
C LYS A 71 36.34 4.31 -3.19
N CYS A 72 35.89 4.08 -4.42
CA CYS A 72 36.52 3.16 -5.36
C CYS A 72 36.48 3.64 -6.82
N VAL A 73 37.14 2.90 -7.72
CA VAL A 73 37.18 3.21 -9.17
C VAL A 73 35.77 3.24 -9.77
N ARG A 74 34.88 2.34 -9.33
CA ARG A 74 33.48 2.31 -9.78
C ARG A 74 32.75 3.61 -9.46
N ASP A 75 32.90 4.16 -8.25
CA ASP A 75 32.23 5.40 -7.87
C ASP A 75 32.69 6.59 -8.73
N ARG A 76 33.98 6.61 -9.08
CA ARG A 76 34.56 7.60 -9.99
C ARG A 76 34.00 7.48 -11.41
N GLU A 77 33.83 6.25 -11.91
CA GLU A 77 33.20 5.98 -13.21
C GLU A 77 31.70 6.33 -13.22
N GLU A 78 30.94 5.94 -12.18
CA GLU A 78 29.52 6.22 -12.07
C GLU A 78 29.25 7.73 -11.88
N TRP A 79 30.08 8.45 -11.12
CA TRP A 79 30.06 9.91 -11.09
C TRP A 79 30.27 10.51 -12.49
N GLY A 80 31.31 10.06 -13.21
CA GLY A 80 31.57 10.50 -14.57
C GLY A 80 30.42 10.21 -15.54
N ARG A 81 29.80 9.02 -15.47
CA ARG A 81 28.63 8.62 -16.26
C ARG A 81 27.41 9.50 -15.94
N PHE A 82 27.15 9.75 -14.66
CA PHE A 82 26.07 10.61 -14.18
C PHE A 82 26.24 12.06 -14.67
N LEU A 83 27.43 12.65 -14.54
CA LEU A 83 27.70 14.00 -15.03
C LEU A 83 27.68 14.09 -16.55
N SER A 84 28.21 13.08 -17.25
CA SER A 84 28.13 12.99 -18.72
C SER A 84 26.69 12.91 -19.19
N PHE A 85 25.82 12.21 -18.46
CA PHE A 85 24.38 12.14 -18.75
C PHE A 85 23.73 13.53 -18.59
N LEU A 86 23.91 14.19 -17.45
CA LEU A 86 23.31 15.52 -17.19
C LEU A 86 23.79 16.58 -18.19
N HIS A 87 25.09 16.60 -18.50
CA HIS A 87 25.69 17.52 -19.46
C HIS A 87 25.23 17.27 -20.90
N LYS A 88 25.20 16.00 -21.34
CA LYS A 88 24.81 15.62 -22.71
C LYS A 88 23.33 15.89 -23.03
N HIS A 89 22.47 15.93 -22.01
CA HIS A 89 21.03 16.07 -22.19
C HIS A 89 20.42 17.39 -21.68
N ASP A 90 21.16 18.21 -20.92
CA ASP A 90 20.71 19.49 -20.34
C ASP A 90 19.44 19.31 -19.45
N MET A 91 19.61 18.59 -18.32
CA MET A 91 18.53 18.00 -17.49
C MET A 91 18.67 18.17 -15.95
N ILE A 92 17.54 18.17 -15.21
CA ILE A 92 17.29 18.35 -13.74
C ILE A 92 16.34 17.19 -13.25
N GLU A 93 16.15 16.86 -11.94
CA GLU A 93 15.45 15.60 -11.45
C GLU A 93 14.44 15.67 -10.24
N TRP A 94 13.56 14.64 -10.00
CA TRP A 94 12.89 14.28 -8.68
C TRP A 94 12.09 12.95 -8.57
N TYR A 95 11.31 12.76 -7.49
CA TYR A 95 10.04 12.00 -7.44
C TYR A 95 9.02 12.62 -6.45
N ASP A 96 7.77 12.17 -6.50
CA ASP A 96 6.50 12.82 -6.11
C ASP A 96 6.20 13.06 -4.61
N SER A 97 5.48 14.16 -4.33
CA SER A 97 4.55 14.32 -3.19
C SER A 97 3.57 15.49 -3.45
N LYS A 98 2.25 15.21 -3.44
CA LYS A 98 1.10 16.11 -3.75
C LYS A 98 0.28 16.45 -2.48
N PRO A 99 -0.74 17.36 -2.51
CA PRO A 99 -0.95 18.59 -3.32
C PRO A 99 -1.59 19.77 -2.51
N THR A 100 -2.19 20.74 -3.24
CA THR A 100 -3.17 21.80 -2.88
C THR A 100 -2.60 23.20 -2.61
N LEU A 101 -3.17 24.33 -3.10
CA LEU A 101 -4.30 24.60 -4.03
C LEU A 101 -4.14 26.06 -4.54
N ASP A 102 -4.45 26.52 -5.76
CA ASP A 102 -4.43 25.97 -7.14
C ASP A 102 -4.37 27.24 -8.06
N GLU A 103 -5.31 27.45 -9.01
CA GLU A 103 -5.70 28.72 -9.68
C GLU A 103 -4.69 29.45 -10.62
N VAL A 104 -5.12 30.09 -11.73
CA VAL A 104 -6.30 29.86 -12.61
C VAL A 104 -6.07 30.46 -14.01
N SER A 105 -6.50 29.74 -15.07
CA SER A 105 -6.75 30.23 -16.47
C SER A 105 -5.57 30.86 -17.26
N THR A 106 -5.29 30.57 -18.54
CA THR A 106 -6.09 29.91 -19.61
C THR A 106 -5.16 29.44 -20.76
N SER A 107 -5.70 28.66 -21.70
CA SER A 107 -5.27 28.59 -23.12
C SER A 107 -4.06 27.71 -23.52
N PHE A 108 -4.41 26.52 -24.04
CA PHE A 108 -3.76 25.71 -25.09
C PHE A 108 -2.44 24.94 -24.84
N MET A 109 -2.54 23.63 -25.14
CA MET A 109 -1.51 22.68 -25.63
C MET A 109 -0.52 22.01 -24.64
N ASN A 110 -0.93 20.82 -24.19
CA ASN A 110 -0.15 19.56 -24.09
C ASN A 110 1.04 19.39 -23.08
N PHE A 111 1.03 18.23 -22.41
CA PHE A 111 2.10 17.49 -21.68
C PHE A 111 2.43 17.82 -20.20
N HIS A 112 2.20 16.83 -19.32
CA HIS A 112 2.76 16.63 -17.96
C HIS A 112 4.22 16.06 -17.99
N PRO A 113 4.90 15.72 -16.86
CA PRO A 113 5.15 16.43 -15.58
C PRO A 113 6.67 16.56 -15.21
N VAL A 114 7.06 17.41 -14.22
CA VAL A 114 8.45 17.84 -13.84
C VAL A 114 8.54 18.26 -12.32
N ALA A 115 9.66 18.71 -11.71
CA ALA A 115 10.22 18.06 -10.49
C ALA A 115 10.93 18.90 -9.35
N THR A 116 11.04 18.34 -8.12
CA THR A 116 11.96 18.71 -6.97
C THR A 116 12.35 17.51 -5.99
N ALA A 117 13.61 17.03 -5.80
CA ALA A 117 13.95 15.92 -4.85
C ALA A 117 13.67 16.27 -3.35
N VAL A 118 13.33 15.30 -2.48
CA VAL A 118 12.71 15.59 -1.15
C VAL A 118 13.42 14.93 0.05
N PHE A 119 13.81 15.75 1.03
CA PHE A 119 13.95 15.39 2.45
C PHE A 119 13.46 16.58 3.29
N GLU A 120 12.74 16.35 4.40
CA GLU A 120 12.22 17.35 5.36
C GLU A 120 12.14 18.82 4.90
N GLN A 121 11.13 19.18 4.09
CA GLN A 121 10.86 20.54 3.56
C GLN A 121 11.93 21.17 2.64
N ASP A 122 13.13 20.60 2.59
CA ASP A 122 14.28 21.10 1.84
C ASP A 122 14.34 20.50 0.42
N ARG A 123 14.73 21.32 -0.56
CA ARG A 123 14.80 20.95 -1.98
C ARG A 123 16.19 21.24 -2.54
N PHE A 124 16.77 20.26 -3.24
CA PHE A 124 18.09 20.35 -3.87
C PHE A 124 18.00 19.99 -5.37
N TYR A 125 18.59 20.82 -6.22
CA TYR A 125 18.57 20.71 -7.68
C TYR A 125 19.99 20.62 -8.22
N ILE A 126 20.44 19.39 -8.54
CA ILE A 126 21.74 19.16 -9.18
C ILE A 126 21.71 19.77 -10.60
N LEU A 127 22.62 20.71 -10.87
CA LEU A 127 22.68 21.44 -12.14
C LEU A 127 23.62 20.74 -13.14
N PRO A 128 23.30 20.74 -14.44
CA PRO A 128 24.22 20.27 -15.48
C PRO A 128 25.59 20.98 -15.37
N PRO A 129 26.70 20.24 -15.30
CA PRO A 129 28.03 20.84 -15.24
C PRO A 129 28.40 21.45 -16.61
N VAL A 130 29.22 22.50 -16.59
CA VAL A 130 29.71 23.15 -17.82
C VAL A 130 30.61 22.21 -18.62
N GLU A 131 31.36 21.35 -17.92
CA GLU A 131 32.15 20.26 -18.51
C GLU A 131 31.96 18.99 -17.67
N ALA A 132 31.64 17.86 -18.32
CA ALA A 132 31.48 16.58 -17.65
C ALA A 132 32.79 15.77 -17.60
N SER A 133 33.39 15.68 -16.42
CA SER A 133 34.54 14.82 -16.13
C SER A 133 34.31 14.03 -14.84
N THR A 134 35.10 12.99 -14.62
CA THR A 134 35.09 12.19 -13.38
C THR A 134 35.54 12.97 -12.13
N SER A 135 36.06 14.18 -12.31
CA SER A 135 36.52 15.11 -11.27
C SER A 135 35.71 16.42 -11.23
N SER A 136 34.69 16.59 -12.07
CA SER A 136 33.96 17.86 -12.16
C SER A 136 33.17 18.14 -10.87
N LEU A 137 33.28 19.39 -10.41
CA LEU A 137 32.42 19.98 -9.39
C LEU A 137 30.97 20.06 -9.91
N VAL A 138 30.02 19.79 -9.02
CA VAL A 138 28.58 19.94 -9.29
C VAL A 138 28.06 21.14 -8.52
N ARG A 139 27.30 22.02 -9.20
CA ARG A 139 26.53 23.07 -8.54
C ARG A 139 25.14 22.55 -8.23
N VAL A 140 24.61 22.93 -7.08
CA VAL A 140 23.28 22.51 -6.61
C VAL A 140 22.53 23.75 -6.16
N ALA A 141 21.51 24.16 -6.90
CA ALA A 141 20.57 25.16 -6.41
C ALA A 141 19.72 24.53 -5.30
N TYR A 142 19.33 25.29 -4.27
CA TYR A 142 18.55 24.75 -3.16
C TYR A 142 17.50 25.73 -2.63
N ASN A 143 16.50 25.20 -1.92
CA ASN A 143 15.50 25.98 -1.19
C ASN A 143 15.26 25.32 0.17
N MET A 144 15.57 26.05 1.25
CA MET A 144 15.44 25.60 2.64
C MET A 144 14.63 26.68 3.39
N PRO A 145 13.51 26.35 4.07
CA PRO A 145 12.81 27.30 4.91
C PRO A 145 13.69 27.74 6.09
N LYS A 146 13.77 29.05 6.36
CA LYS A 146 14.44 29.53 7.58
C LYS A 146 13.69 29.00 8.81
N ALA A 147 14.38 28.25 9.67
CA ALA A 147 13.88 27.89 10.98
C ALA A 147 13.49 29.16 11.77
N PHE A 148 12.37 29.11 12.48
CA PHE A 148 11.97 30.19 13.38
C PHE A 148 13.00 30.34 14.49
N SER A 149 13.79 31.40 14.42
CA SER A 149 14.49 31.94 15.59
C SER A 149 13.43 32.37 16.60
N VAL A 150 13.43 31.77 17.79
CA VAL A 150 12.72 32.33 18.94
C VAL A 150 13.61 33.44 19.49
N ASP A 151 13.46 34.64 18.92
CA ASP A 151 14.10 35.85 19.46
C ASP A 151 13.42 36.25 20.77
N ASN A 152 13.97 35.72 21.87
CA ASN A 152 13.72 36.21 23.22
C ASN A 152 14.44 37.55 23.44
N HIS A 153 13.92 38.62 22.83
CA HIS A 153 14.27 39.98 23.25
C HIS A 153 13.01 40.83 23.44
N LEU A 154 12.52 40.78 24.69
CA LEU A 154 11.68 41.84 25.25
C LEU A 154 12.41 43.18 25.15
N LYS A 155 11.65 44.22 24.81
CA LYS A 155 12.11 45.60 24.77
C LYS A 155 12.36 46.10 26.19
N ASP A 156 13.61 46.37 26.54
CA ASP A 156 13.89 47.37 27.57
C ASP A 156 13.93 48.77 26.93
N ARG A 157 13.16 49.68 27.51
CA ARG A 157 13.09 51.09 27.11
C ARG A 157 14.23 51.86 27.74
N GLU A 158 14.91 52.67 26.94
CA GLU A 158 15.80 53.72 27.44
C GLU A 158 15.03 54.73 28.31
N SER A 159 15.54 55.01 29.51
CA SER A 159 15.24 56.20 30.31
C SER A 159 16.28 56.33 31.44
N GLY A 160 17.03 57.44 31.45
CA GLY A 160 18.05 57.76 32.47
C GLY A 160 19.47 57.70 31.92
N SER A 161 20.06 58.80 31.43
CA SER A 161 20.59 59.96 32.18
C SER A 161 21.95 59.69 32.86
N HIS A 162 22.94 60.46 32.43
CA HIS A 162 24.31 60.60 32.96
C HIS A 162 24.50 60.42 34.48
N LEU A 163 25.61 59.80 34.92
CA LEU A 163 26.79 60.52 35.42
C LEU A 163 27.94 59.59 35.93
N ALA A 164 29.17 60.06 35.72
CA ALA A 164 30.39 59.94 36.52
C ALA A 164 30.91 58.57 37.07
N GLU A 165 32.11 58.23 36.60
CA GLU A 165 33.35 57.92 37.37
C GLU A 165 33.34 57.09 38.68
N GLY A 166 34.33 56.19 38.80
CA GLY A 166 35.04 55.99 40.08
C GLY A 166 35.41 54.57 40.50
N ASN A 167 36.68 54.20 40.29
CA ASN A 167 37.53 53.30 41.10
C ASN A 167 36.97 52.03 41.80
N GLY A 168 37.64 50.90 41.52
CA GLY A 168 38.52 50.32 42.57
C GLY A 168 38.28 48.90 43.09
N GLY A 169 39.14 47.96 42.68
CA GLY A 169 39.93 47.15 43.63
C GLY A 169 39.53 45.69 43.96
N SER A 170 40.55 44.82 44.05
CA SER A 170 40.64 43.53 44.78
C SER A 170 39.59 42.44 44.44
N GLU A 171 39.87 41.36 43.68
CA GLU A 171 40.99 40.39 43.72
C GLU A 171 41.15 39.63 45.09
N PRO A 172 41.63 38.36 45.14
CA PRO A 172 40.85 37.16 44.73
C PRO A 172 41.07 35.89 45.63
N VAL A 173 40.48 34.74 45.21
CA VAL A 173 41.00 33.35 45.35
C VAL A 173 41.26 32.73 46.76
N VAL A 174 40.83 31.48 46.97
CA VAL A 174 41.66 30.31 47.38
C VAL A 174 40.83 29.02 47.29
N THR A 175 41.52 27.87 47.23
CA THR A 175 41.08 26.57 46.70
C THR A 175 41.14 25.43 47.74
N ARG A 176 40.70 24.22 47.29
CA ARG A 176 41.00 22.84 47.79
C ARG A 176 39.96 22.15 48.70
N GLY A 177 39.63 20.90 48.32
CA GLY A 177 39.17 19.83 49.22
C GLY A 177 40.36 19.07 49.84
N PRO A 178 40.31 17.75 50.16
CA PRO A 178 39.32 16.74 49.72
C PRO A 178 38.92 15.62 50.74
N ALA A 179 38.10 14.65 50.25
CA ALA A 179 38.12 13.19 50.51
C ALA A 179 37.49 12.52 51.77
N SER A 180 36.86 11.35 51.48
CA SER A 180 36.71 10.13 52.34
C SER A 180 35.76 10.17 53.57
N ALA A 181 35.01 9.11 53.97
CA ALA A 181 34.60 7.86 53.31
C ALA A 181 33.52 7.10 54.16
N ALA A 182 32.77 6.19 53.51
CA ALA A 182 32.21 4.92 54.01
C ALA A 182 31.04 4.83 55.04
N ASN A 183 30.10 3.93 54.69
CA ASN A 183 29.51 2.82 55.49
C ASN A 183 28.09 2.86 56.13
N LEU A 184 27.33 1.80 55.74
CA LEU A 184 26.40 0.93 56.50
C LEU A 184 24.90 1.28 56.70
N CYS A 185 24.11 0.22 56.59
CA CYS A 185 22.67 0.01 56.89
C CYS A 185 22.53 -1.41 57.50
N PRO A 186 21.33 -1.90 57.92
CA PRO A 186 20.26 -1.35 58.77
C PRO A 186 20.13 -2.26 60.04
N PRO A 187 19.00 -2.42 60.82
CA PRO A 187 17.75 -3.10 60.37
C PRO A 187 16.40 -2.77 61.11
N SER A 188 15.27 -3.35 60.63
CA SER A 188 14.07 -3.87 61.39
C SER A 188 13.26 -2.97 62.37
N SER A 189 11.94 -3.15 62.64
CA SER A 189 10.88 -4.06 62.14
C SER A 189 9.46 -3.73 62.69
N ALA A 190 8.43 -4.17 61.96
CA ALA A 190 7.13 -4.72 62.42
C ALA A 190 5.94 -3.82 62.93
N HIS A 191 4.74 -4.31 62.55
CA HIS A 191 3.34 -4.04 63.01
C HIS A 191 2.44 -3.24 62.04
N LYS A 192 1.12 -3.52 61.88
CA LYS A 192 0.29 -4.75 62.03
C LYS A 192 -1.10 -4.52 61.36
N PHE A 193 -1.68 -5.53 60.68
CA PHE A 193 -3.11 -5.82 60.41
C PHE A 193 -4.23 -4.74 60.45
N SER A 194 -5.02 -4.63 59.34
CA SER A 194 -6.49 -4.84 59.21
C SER A 194 -7.01 -4.26 57.86
N GLN A 195 -7.71 -4.98 56.97
CA GLN A 195 -9.19 -5.21 56.89
C GLN A 195 -10.06 -3.93 56.87
N VAL A 196 -11.16 -3.77 56.10
CA VAL A 196 -11.77 -4.46 54.91
C VAL A 196 -12.93 -3.56 54.38
N GLN A 197 -13.41 -3.77 53.14
CA GLN A 197 -14.71 -3.34 52.54
C GLN A 197 -14.98 -1.88 52.11
N ASP A 198 -15.32 -1.77 50.82
CA ASP A 198 -16.58 -1.26 50.23
C ASP A 198 -17.36 -0.09 50.89
N GLY A 199 -17.62 0.95 50.10
CA GLY A 199 -18.56 2.03 50.44
C GLY A 199 -18.88 2.95 49.26
N VAL A 200 -20.11 2.87 48.74
CA VAL A 200 -20.65 3.71 47.66
C VAL A 200 -21.25 5.01 48.22
N CYS A 201 -20.92 6.17 47.61
CA CYS A 201 -21.82 7.33 47.43
C CYS A 201 -21.14 8.34 46.47
N ASN A 202 -21.69 8.74 45.33
CA ASN A 202 -22.88 9.57 45.06
C ASN A 202 -22.80 11.05 45.49
N SER A 203 -22.78 11.93 44.47
CA SER A 203 -23.27 13.33 44.49
C SER A 203 -22.50 14.33 45.39
N THR A 204 -22.51 15.65 45.19
CA THR A 204 -23.28 16.58 44.32
C THR A 204 -22.36 17.66 43.72
N ALA A 205 -22.87 18.44 42.76
CA ALA A 205 -22.19 19.63 42.24
C ALA A 205 -22.23 20.82 43.22
N GLU A 206 -21.25 21.72 43.13
CA GLU A 206 -21.37 23.09 43.63
C GLU A 206 -20.57 24.06 42.75
N LEU A 207 -21.04 25.32 42.66
CA LEU A 207 -20.58 26.29 41.66
C LEU A 207 -19.65 27.36 42.25
N CYS A 208 -18.54 27.61 41.56
CA CYS A 208 -17.93 28.92 41.32
C CYS A 208 -17.53 29.83 42.52
N SER A 209 -16.23 29.99 42.75
CA SER A 209 -15.64 31.29 43.13
C SER A 209 -14.17 31.40 42.74
N LYS A 210 -13.74 32.59 42.30
CA LYS A 210 -12.32 32.91 42.05
C LYS A 210 -11.72 33.56 43.30
N SER A 211 -10.62 33.01 43.82
CA SER A 211 -9.62 33.75 44.59
C SER A 211 -8.30 32.98 44.66
N HIS A 212 -7.18 33.65 44.38
CA HIS A 212 -5.85 33.07 44.51
C HIS A 212 -5.39 33.00 45.98
N SER A 213 -4.82 31.87 46.39
CA SER A 213 -3.64 31.85 47.27
C SER A 213 -2.92 30.49 47.26
N HIS A 214 -1.60 30.59 47.32
CA HIS A 214 -0.53 29.60 47.15
C HIS A 214 -0.72 28.14 47.62
N GLU A 215 -0.47 27.24 46.65
CA GLU A 215 0.45 26.09 46.71
C GLU A 215 0.87 25.55 48.10
N VAL A 216 0.39 24.35 48.42
CA VAL A 216 1.27 23.28 48.90
C VAL A 216 1.34 22.23 47.81
N LYS A 217 2.56 21.86 47.42
CA LYS A 217 2.83 20.90 46.34
C LYS A 217 2.27 19.52 46.69
N ASP A 218 1.29 19.05 45.93
CA ASP A 218 1.13 17.62 45.69
C ASP A 218 1.77 17.29 44.33
N SER A 219 3.03 16.84 44.37
CA SER A 219 3.87 16.64 43.19
C SER A 219 3.55 15.34 42.43
N LEU A 220 2.27 15.11 42.16
CA LEU A 220 1.75 13.91 41.50
C LEU A 220 1.67 14.06 39.98
N SER A 221 2.83 13.86 39.33
CA SER A 221 2.99 13.56 37.91
C SER A 221 2.44 14.59 36.91
N GLN A 222 3.35 15.35 36.29
CA GLN A 222 3.08 16.08 35.05
C GLN A 222 2.88 15.06 33.90
N LYS A 223 1.66 14.53 33.75
CA LYS A 223 1.31 13.53 32.74
C LYS A 223 1.16 14.19 31.37
N ASN A 224 2.00 13.80 30.43
CA ASN A 224 1.87 14.18 29.03
C ASN A 224 0.75 13.36 28.38
N TYR A 225 -0.35 14.02 28.01
CA TYR A 225 -1.43 13.43 27.22
C TYR A 225 -1.20 13.69 25.72
N VAL A 226 -1.56 12.73 24.88
CA VAL A 226 -1.53 12.90 23.42
C VAL A 226 -2.58 13.94 23.02
N ARG A 227 -2.16 14.96 22.27
CA ARG A 227 -3.05 15.91 21.57
C ARG A 227 -3.18 15.48 20.12
N VAL A 228 -4.37 15.59 19.53
CA VAL A 228 -4.61 15.16 18.15
C VAL A 228 -4.90 16.38 17.29
N ASN A 229 -3.88 16.84 16.57
CA ASN A 229 -4.02 17.97 15.63
C ASN A 229 -5.03 17.60 14.51
N PRO A 230 -5.90 18.53 14.07
CA PRO A 230 -6.88 18.29 13.00
C PRO A 230 -6.33 17.67 11.70
N SER A 231 -5.08 17.95 11.33
CA SER A 231 -4.44 17.33 10.14
C SER A 231 -4.38 15.79 10.22
N TYR A 232 -4.48 15.20 11.41
CA TYR A 232 -4.56 13.76 11.61
C TYR A 232 -5.80 13.13 10.94
N LEU A 233 -6.90 13.87 10.76
CA LEU A 233 -8.06 13.39 9.99
C LEU A 233 -7.68 13.02 8.55
N ARG A 234 -6.85 13.84 7.90
CA ARG A 234 -6.30 13.57 6.56
C ARG A 234 -5.31 12.39 6.56
N THR A 235 -4.57 12.20 7.67
CA THR A 235 -3.67 11.05 7.85
C THR A 235 -4.45 9.73 7.94
N LEU A 236 -5.62 9.71 8.59
CA LEU A 236 -6.45 8.50 8.68
C LEU A 236 -6.94 8.00 7.32
N GLY A 237 -7.25 8.91 6.39
CA GLY A 237 -7.61 8.57 5.02
C GLY A 237 -6.51 7.81 4.26
N GLN A 238 -5.24 7.91 4.68
CA GLN A 238 -4.13 7.23 4.01
C GLN A 238 -4.14 5.71 4.19
N ALA A 239 -4.85 5.16 5.18
CA ALA A 239 -4.94 3.71 5.41
C ALA A 239 -5.47 2.93 4.19
N HIS A 240 -6.38 3.55 3.42
CA HIS A 240 -6.95 2.98 2.19
C HIS A 240 -6.49 3.75 0.93
N SER A 241 -5.37 4.49 1.00
CA SER A 241 -4.80 5.28 -0.11
C SER A 241 -4.70 4.47 -1.41
N GLY A 242 -4.14 3.25 -1.33
CA GLY A 242 -3.95 2.34 -2.46
C GLY A 242 -5.23 1.81 -3.12
N TRP A 243 -6.38 1.81 -2.43
CA TRP A 243 -7.64 1.35 -3.03
C TRP A 243 -8.88 1.90 -2.28
N ILE A 244 -9.60 2.83 -2.92
CA ILE A 244 -10.70 3.60 -2.30
C ILE A 244 -11.89 2.73 -1.86
N PHE A 245 -12.17 1.62 -2.54
CA PHE A 245 -13.22 0.68 -2.12
C PHE A 245 -12.93 -0.04 -0.80
N GLY A 246 -11.67 -0.05 -0.33
CA GLY A 246 -11.36 -0.48 1.03
C GLY A 246 -12.05 0.39 2.08
N GLY A 247 -12.12 1.71 1.86
CA GLY A 247 -12.84 2.63 2.76
C GLY A 247 -14.35 2.47 2.70
N ILE A 248 -14.91 2.10 1.53
CA ILE A 248 -16.32 1.70 1.41
C ILE A 248 -16.58 0.41 2.20
N ALA A 249 -15.67 -0.57 2.09
CA ALA A 249 -15.81 -1.86 2.75
C ALA A 249 -15.86 -1.74 4.27
N GLU A 250 -15.08 -0.84 4.89
CA GLU A 250 -15.16 -0.58 6.33
C GLU A 250 -16.58 -0.21 6.79
N LEU A 251 -17.33 0.55 5.99
CA LEU A 251 -18.70 0.93 6.33
C LEU A 251 -19.69 -0.22 6.13
N VAL A 252 -19.50 -1.03 5.08
CA VAL A 252 -20.28 -2.26 4.84
C VAL A 252 -20.04 -3.32 5.92
N ASP A 253 -18.80 -3.43 6.42
CA ASP A 253 -18.42 -4.30 7.54
C ASP A 253 -19.18 -3.90 8.81
N ASN A 254 -19.21 -2.60 9.13
CA ASN A 254 -19.91 -2.07 10.30
C ASN A 254 -21.41 -2.36 10.25
N SER A 255 -22.07 -2.21 9.10
CA SER A 255 -23.50 -2.54 8.96
C SER A 255 -23.79 -4.04 9.09
N ARG A 256 -22.89 -4.92 8.59
CA ARG A 256 -22.98 -6.38 8.85
C ARG A 256 -22.84 -6.71 10.33
N ASP A 257 -21.84 -6.13 11.00
CA ASP A 257 -21.61 -6.33 12.43
C ASP A 257 -22.82 -5.85 13.26
N ALA A 258 -23.43 -4.71 12.86
CA ALA A 258 -24.66 -4.16 13.43
C ALA A 258 -25.95 -4.94 13.07
N LYS A 259 -25.80 -6.13 12.45
CA LYS A 259 -26.87 -7.07 12.07
C LYS A 259 -27.92 -6.49 11.10
N ALA A 260 -27.53 -5.53 10.26
CA ALA A 260 -28.40 -5.00 9.22
C ALA A 260 -28.85 -6.10 8.24
N THR A 261 -30.12 -6.03 7.84
CA THR A 261 -30.70 -6.94 6.84
C THR A 261 -30.56 -6.39 5.42
N LYS A 262 -30.48 -5.06 5.29
CA LYS A 262 -30.24 -4.35 4.03
C LYS A 262 -29.30 -3.15 4.19
N MET A 263 -28.65 -2.79 3.09
CA MET A 263 -27.79 -1.60 2.96
C MET A 263 -27.99 -1.00 1.56
N ASP A 264 -28.20 0.31 1.46
CA ASP A 264 -28.20 1.04 0.17
C ASP A 264 -27.01 2.02 0.11
N ILE A 265 -26.34 2.05 -1.05
CA ILE A 265 -25.13 2.83 -1.29
C ILE A 265 -25.29 3.61 -2.59
N PHE A 266 -25.35 4.93 -2.53
CA PHE A 266 -25.62 5.78 -3.69
C PHE A 266 -24.92 7.13 -3.57
N ILE A 267 -24.74 7.82 -4.70
CA ILE A 267 -24.21 9.18 -4.75
C ILE A 267 -25.29 10.07 -5.36
N ASP A 268 -25.79 11.00 -4.55
CA ASP A 268 -26.74 12.03 -4.94
C ASP A 268 -26.04 13.39 -5.05
N MET A 269 -26.58 14.29 -5.88
CA MET A 269 -26.12 15.68 -5.95
C MET A 269 -26.91 16.52 -4.93
N ILE A 270 -26.20 17.23 -4.05
CA ILE A 270 -26.78 18.12 -3.04
C ILE A 270 -26.36 19.58 -3.27
N LYS A 271 -27.26 20.52 -2.97
CA LYS A 271 -26.97 21.96 -3.11
C LYS A 271 -26.27 22.50 -1.88
N LEU A 272 -25.03 22.98 -2.05
CA LEU A 272 -24.30 23.68 -1.00
C LEU A 272 -24.88 25.08 -0.75
N LYS A 273 -25.17 25.38 0.52
CA LYS A 273 -25.80 26.64 0.97
C LYS A 273 -25.05 27.89 0.50
N ASN A 274 -23.72 27.85 0.49
CA ASN A 274 -22.88 29.06 0.37
C ASN A 274 -22.38 29.31 -1.06
N SER A 275 -22.44 28.33 -1.95
CA SER A 275 -21.90 28.41 -3.32
C SER A 275 -22.95 28.19 -4.41
N GLY A 276 -24.13 27.65 -4.06
CA GLY A 276 -25.14 27.23 -5.03
C GLY A 276 -24.71 26.09 -5.97
N LYS A 277 -23.50 25.55 -5.79
CA LYS A 277 -22.97 24.44 -6.57
C LYS A 277 -23.58 23.13 -6.07
N ASP A 278 -23.86 22.24 -7.01
CA ASP A 278 -24.21 20.86 -6.74
C ASP A 278 -22.93 20.08 -6.38
N GLU A 279 -22.85 19.56 -5.17
CA GLU A 279 -21.74 18.74 -4.65
C GLU A 279 -22.22 17.27 -4.54
N PRO A 280 -21.42 16.27 -4.94
CA PRO A 280 -21.80 14.88 -4.74
C PRO A 280 -21.71 14.47 -3.27
N MET A 281 -22.72 13.76 -2.78
CA MET A 281 -22.77 13.17 -1.45
C MET A 281 -22.96 11.66 -1.55
N LEU A 282 -21.93 10.93 -1.14
CA LEU A 282 -21.96 9.48 -0.99
C LEU A 282 -22.74 9.12 0.28
N SER A 283 -23.79 8.35 0.12
CA SER A 283 -24.74 7.97 1.16
C SER A 283 -24.71 6.46 1.42
N PHE A 284 -24.78 6.09 2.69
CA PHE A 284 -24.79 4.71 3.18
C PHE A 284 -25.95 4.57 4.18
N ILE A 285 -26.94 3.73 3.86
CA ILE A 285 -28.20 3.63 4.62
C ILE A 285 -28.47 2.17 5.00
N ASP A 286 -28.33 1.83 6.28
CA ASP A 286 -28.62 0.49 6.82
C ASP A 286 -29.84 0.45 7.76
N ASP A 287 -30.36 -0.76 7.98
CA ASP A 287 -31.40 -1.06 8.98
C ASP A 287 -30.89 -1.93 10.15
N GLY A 288 -29.64 -1.71 10.57
CA GLY A 288 -29.05 -2.36 11.74
C GLY A 288 -29.67 -1.89 13.05
N HIS A 289 -29.10 -2.30 14.18
CA HIS A 289 -29.62 -1.92 15.51
C HIS A 289 -29.48 -0.42 15.87
N GLY A 290 -28.66 0.33 15.12
CA GLY A 290 -28.34 1.74 15.40
C GLY A 290 -27.47 1.90 16.66
N MET A 291 -27.12 3.14 17.03
CA MET A 291 -26.24 3.41 18.17
C MET A 291 -26.88 4.37 19.19
N GLY A 292 -26.70 4.05 20.48
CA GLY A 292 -26.88 4.99 21.59
C GLY A 292 -25.73 6.00 21.70
N TYR A 293 -25.81 6.91 22.67
CA TYR A 293 -24.79 7.95 22.85
C TYR A 293 -23.40 7.37 23.16
N GLU A 294 -23.29 6.42 24.10
CA GLU A 294 -22.02 5.78 24.44
C GLU A 294 -21.39 5.04 23.25
N GLU A 295 -22.23 4.43 22.41
CA GLU A 295 -21.80 3.69 21.23
C GLU A 295 -21.31 4.63 20.12
N ILE A 296 -22.02 5.73 19.84
CA ILE A 296 -21.56 6.71 18.83
C ILE A 296 -20.33 7.47 19.33
N LEU A 297 -20.24 7.78 20.64
CA LEU A 297 -19.06 8.38 21.25
C LEU A 297 -17.85 7.44 21.09
N LYS A 298 -18.01 6.14 21.40
CA LYS A 298 -16.99 5.11 21.16
C LYS A 298 -16.66 4.92 19.67
N MET A 299 -17.66 5.07 18.78
CA MET A 299 -17.49 4.99 17.33
C MET A 299 -16.64 6.15 16.79
N VAL A 300 -16.79 7.38 17.30
CA VAL A 300 -15.95 8.52 16.86
C VAL A 300 -14.61 8.63 17.60
N SER A 301 -14.51 8.13 18.83
CA SER A 301 -13.28 8.20 19.65
C SER A 301 -12.09 7.45 19.04
N PHE A 302 -10.88 7.99 19.21
CA PHE A 302 -9.65 7.40 18.69
C PHE A 302 -9.04 6.38 19.66
N GLY A 303 -9.17 5.10 19.30
CA GLY A 303 -8.80 3.97 20.15
C GLY A 303 -9.85 3.72 21.25
N HIS A 304 -10.15 2.45 21.48
CA HIS A 304 -10.97 2.03 22.62
C HIS A 304 -10.60 0.61 23.02
N LYS A 305 -10.85 0.23 24.28
CA LYS A 305 -10.73 -1.17 24.68
C LYS A 305 -11.67 -2.02 23.83
N GLN A 306 -11.11 -3.03 23.17
CA GLN A 306 -11.90 -4.10 22.56
C GLN A 306 -12.77 -4.75 23.65
N PRO A 307 -13.97 -5.25 23.31
CA PRO A 307 -14.78 -6.04 24.24
C PRO A 307 -13.96 -7.21 24.81
N VAL A 308 -14.14 -7.52 26.09
CA VAL A 308 -13.53 -8.71 26.69
C VAL A 308 -14.36 -9.92 26.26
N GLY A 309 -13.85 -10.62 25.24
CA GLY A 309 -14.54 -11.72 24.57
C GLY A 309 -14.60 -11.46 23.07
N ASP A 310 -13.95 -12.33 22.29
CA ASP A 310 -14.10 -12.32 20.85
C ASP A 310 -15.52 -12.75 20.48
N VAL A 311 -16.17 -11.97 19.62
CA VAL A 311 -17.53 -12.26 19.15
C VAL A 311 -17.38 -12.99 17.82
N PRO A 312 -17.79 -14.27 17.72
CA PRO A 312 -17.65 -15.02 16.48
C PRO A 312 -18.19 -14.25 15.26
N ASP A 313 -17.45 -14.34 14.16
CA ASP A 313 -17.73 -13.71 12.86
C ASP A 313 -17.73 -12.17 12.81
N ARG A 314 -17.34 -11.47 13.89
CA ARG A 314 -17.25 -10.00 13.92
C ARG A 314 -16.02 -9.50 13.16
N ILE A 315 -16.22 -8.62 12.17
CA ILE A 315 -15.11 -8.08 11.36
C ILE A 315 -14.42 -6.89 12.04
N GLY A 316 -15.19 -6.05 12.74
CA GLY A 316 -14.73 -4.81 13.35
C GLY A 316 -13.94 -5.02 14.64
N ARG A 317 -12.66 -5.41 14.54
CA ARG A 317 -11.74 -5.54 15.68
C ARG A 317 -10.95 -4.25 16.01
N PHE A 318 -10.49 -3.49 15.01
CA PHE A 318 -9.50 -2.41 15.21
C PHE A 318 -10.05 -1.08 15.78
N GLY A 319 -11.37 -0.87 15.82
CA GLY A 319 -11.99 0.35 16.36
C GLY A 319 -11.77 1.65 15.55
N VAL A 320 -11.05 1.61 14.42
CA VAL A 320 -10.72 2.78 13.58
C VAL A 320 -11.45 2.84 12.23
N GLY A 321 -12.04 1.74 11.78
CA GLY A 321 -12.57 1.54 10.42
C GLY A 321 -13.49 2.65 9.90
N PHE A 322 -14.43 3.13 10.72
CA PHE A 322 -15.29 4.26 10.34
C PHE A 322 -14.48 5.51 9.98
N LYS A 323 -13.45 5.88 10.76
CA LYS A 323 -12.68 7.11 10.55
C LYS A 323 -11.76 6.99 9.34
N THR A 324 -11.06 5.86 9.21
CA THR A 324 -10.16 5.60 8.08
C THR A 324 -10.93 5.46 6.76
N GLY A 325 -12.10 4.82 6.80
CA GLY A 325 -13.01 4.71 5.65
C GLY A 325 -13.64 6.05 5.28
N ALA A 326 -14.23 6.78 6.23
CA ALA A 326 -14.89 8.05 5.95
C ALA A 326 -13.91 9.11 5.43
N MET A 327 -12.77 9.31 6.12
CA MET A 327 -11.74 10.28 5.72
C MET A 327 -10.93 9.85 4.48
N ARG A 328 -11.12 8.62 3.97
CA ARG A 328 -10.64 8.22 2.64
C ARG A 328 -11.59 8.67 1.53
N LEU A 329 -12.89 8.75 1.81
CA LEU A 329 -13.93 8.95 0.80
C LEU A 329 -14.24 10.43 0.55
N GLY A 330 -14.15 11.27 1.58
CA GLY A 330 -14.26 12.72 1.51
C GLY A 330 -13.77 13.39 2.79
N SER A 331 -13.69 14.72 2.80
CA SER A 331 -13.16 15.46 3.95
C SER A 331 -14.15 15.60 5.11
N ASP A 332 -15.44 15.38 4.87
CA ASP A 332 -16.51 15.67 5.83
C ASP A 332 -17.59 14.59 5.81
N ALA A 333 -17.96 14.09 7.00
CA ALA A 333 -18.89 12.99 7.18
C ALA A 333 -19.86 13.24 8.34
N LEU A 334 -21.17 13.12 8.08
CA LEU A 334 -22.22 13.17 9.10
C LEU A 334 -22.82 11.77 9.28
N VAL A 335 -22.93 11.35 10.54
CA VAL A 335 -23.58 10.11 10.95
C VAL A 335 -24.88 10.46 11.67
N LEU A 336 -25.98 9.91 11.18
CA LEU A 336 -27.30 9.95 11.80
C LEU A 336 -27.69 8.50 12.12
N THR A 337 -27.97 8.19 13.38
CA THR A 337 -28.23 6.81 13.83
C THR A 337 -29.40 6.77 14.81
N GLN A 338 -30.17 5.69 14.81
CA GLN A 338 -31.37 5.55 15.61
C GLN A 338 -31.52 4.13 16.18
N THR A 339 -31.69 4.05 17.49
CA THR A 339 -32.15 2.85 18.20
C THR A 339 -33.66 2.90 18.42
N THR A 340 -34.22 1.94 19.15
CA THR A 340 -35.63 1.97 19.58
C THR A 340 -35.95 3.15 20.50
N ASN A 341 -34.97 3.65 21.26
CA ASN A 341 -35.17 4.61 22.36
C ASN A 341 -34.38 5.92 22.19
N SER A 342 -33.38 5.96 21.30
CA SER A 342 -32.50 7.11 21.10
C SER A 342 -32.25 7.41 19.63
N ARG A 343 -31.82 8.64 19.35
CA ARG A 343 -31.25 9.03 18.05
C ARG A 343 -30.06 9.94 18.29
N CYS A 344 -28.96 9.68 17.61
CA CYS A 344 -27.76 10.49 17.72
C CYS A 344 -27.34 11.04 16.35
N ILE A 345 -26.76 12.23 16.37
CA ILE A 345 -26.07 12.85 15.24
C ILE A 345 -24.62 13.03 15.66
N ALA A 346 -23.65 12.61 14.84
CA ALA A 346 -22.24 12.95 15.02
C ALA A 346 -21.66 13.51 13.72
N PHE A 347 -20.76 14.47 13.81
CA PHE A 347 -20.18 15.15 12.66
C PHE A 347 -18.65 15.16 12.71
N LEU A 348 -18.03 14.40 11.81
CA LEU A 348 -16.58 14.28 11.65
C LEU A 348 -16.16 15.09 10.43
N SER A 349 -15.53 16.23 10.64
CA SER A 349 -15.30 17.23 9.59
C SER A 349 -13.89 17.81 9.65
N GLN A 350 -13.25 17.93 8.50
CA GLN A 350 -12.01 18.69 8.37
C GLN A 350 -12.29 20.20 8.31
N ALA A 351 -13.35 20.62 7.60
CA ALA A 351 -13.72 22.04 7.48
C ALA A 351 -14.08 22.69 8.84
N LEU A 352 -14.82 21.97 9.69
CA LEU A 352 -15.14 22.42 11.06
C LEU A 352 -13.88 22.58 11.94
N ASN A 353 -12.83 21.80 11.66
CA ASN A 353 -11.63 21.71 12.48
C ASN A 353 -10.43 22.46 11.89
N GLU A 354 -10.62 23.18 10.80
CA GLU A 354 -9.60 24.05 10.22
C GLU A 354 -9.20 25.15 11.23
N GLY A 355 -7.90 25.37 11.40
CA GLY A 355 -7.35 26.33 12.35
C GLY A 355 -7.46 25.97 13.85
N LYS A 356 -8.07 24.83 14.22
CA LYS A 356 -8.17 24.41 15.65
C LYS A 356 -6.92 23.71 16.16
N GLU A 357 -6.64 23.80 17.45
CA GLU A 357 -5.51 23.11 18.09
C GLU A 357 -5.73 21.59 18.25
N ASN A 358 -6.99 21.16 18.37
CA ASN A 358 -7.38 19.78 18.63
C ASN A 358 -8.66 19.45 17.84
N ILE A 359 -8.89 18.16 17.55
CA ILE A 359 -10.12 17.71 16.87
C ILE A 359 -11.34 17.87 17.80
N GLU A 360 -12.36 18.56 17.30
CA GLU A 360 -13.71 18.63 17.85
C GLU A 360 -14.67 17.80 16.98
N ILE A 361 -15.56 17.05 17.63
CA ILE A 361 -16.58 16.22 16.97
C ILE A 361 -17.94 16.55 17.60
N PRO A 362 -18.76 17.42 16.99
CA PRO A 362 -20.08 17.73 17.49
C PRO A 362 -20.96 16.48 17.52
N ILE A 363 -21.53 16.18 18.68
CA ILE A 363 -22.50 15.11 18.88
C ILE A 363 -23.79 15.72 19.43
N VAL A 364 -24.94 15.29 18.91
CA VAL A 364 -26.26 15.65 19.45
C VAL A 364 -27.04 14.37 19.72
N SER A 365 -27.27 14.07 21.00
CA SER A 365 -28.13 12.96 21.43
C SER A 365 -29.57 13.42 21.68
N TYR A 366 -30.52 12.59 21.27
CA TYR A 366 -31.95 12.71 21.53
C TYR A 366 -32.49 11.41 22.14
N HIS A 367 -33.37 11.54 23.13
CA HIS A 367 -34.11 10.44 23.75
C HIS A 367 -35.57 10.44 23.28
N ARG A 368 -36.21 9.26 23.23
CA ARG A 368 -37.61 9.09 22.82
C ARG A 368 -38.55 9.33 24.02
N TYR A 369 -39.37 10.37 23.92
CA TYR A 369 -40.44 10.65 24.88
C TYR A 369 -41.80 10.51 24.18
N GLY A 370 -42.49 9.40 24.45
CA GLY A 370 -43.71 9.01 23.73
C GLY A 370 -43.44 8.90 22.22
N GLN A 371 -44.15 9.71 21.42
CA GLN A 371 -44.00 9.76 19.96
C GLN A 371 -42.95 10.78 19.47
N ARG A 372 -42.29 11.51 20.38
CA ARG A 372 -41.35 12.58 20.03
C ARG A 372 -39.90 12.19 20.39
N MET A 373 -38.95 12.83 19.72
CA MET A 373 -37.53 12.77 20.07
C MET A 373 -37.15 14.13 20.64
N GLU A 374 -36.68 14.15 21.88
CA GLU A 374 -36.30 15.37 22.62
C GLU A 374 -34.80 15.31 22.94
N VAL A 375 -34.16 16.46 23.13
CA VAL A 375 -32.70 16.50 23.42
C VAL A 375 -32.45 15.79 24.75
N ASP A 376 -31.49 14.85 24.75
CA ASP A 376 -31.17 14.07 25.95
C ASP A 376 -30.30 14.88 26.92
N THR A 377 -30.94 15.62 27.82
CA THR A 377 -30.27 16.51 28.78
C THR A 377 -29.48 15.76 29.86
N ASN A 378 -29.67 14.45 30.02
CA ASN A 378 -28.86 13.63 30.93
C ASN A 378 -27.45 13.38 30.39
N VAL A 379 -27.32 13.37 29.06
CA VAL A 379 -26.09 13.09 28.33
C VAL A 379 -25.26 14.35 28.11
N HIS A 380 -25.91 15.47 27.75
CA HIS A 380 -25.24 16.73 27.44
C HIS A 380 -26.16 17.92 27.72
N PRO A 381 -25.64 19.04 28.27
CA PRO A 381 -26.47 20.22 28.53
C PRO A 381 -27.14 20.74 27.26
N GLU A 382 -28.38 21.23 27.37
CA GLU A 382 -29.14 21.73 26.23
C GLU A 382 -28.41 22.87 25.48
N ALA A 383 -27.60 23.66 26.18
CA ALA A 383 -26.73 24.67 25.58
C ALA A 383 -25.62 24.08 24.67
N LEU A 384 -25.00 22.96 25.09
CA LEU A 384 -24.02 22.23 24.28
C LEU A 384 -24.69 21.54 23.10
N ALA A 385 -25.88 20.96 23.29
CA ALA A 385 -26.69 20.40 22.21
C ALA A 385 -27.01 21.45 21.13
N LYS A 386 -27.42 22.65 21.54
CA LYS A 386 -27.70 23.80 20.66
C LYS A 386 -26.43 24.29 19.95
N TYR A 387 -25.30 24.36 20.66
CA TYR A 387 -24.00 24.71 20.06
C TYR A 387 -23.57 23.70 18.98
N ASN A 388 -23.56 22.40 19.32
CA ASN A 388 -23.21 21.32 18.41
C ASN A 388 -24.12 21.29 17.18
N LEU A 389 -25.44 21.45 17.38
CA LEU A 389 -26.40 21.51 16.27
C LEU A 389 -26.19 22.75 15.38
N LYS A 390 -25.82 23.91 15.97
CA LYS A 390 -25.47 25.11 15.19
C LYS A 390 -24.20 24.87 14.37
N ALA A 391 -23.14 24.31 14.96
CA ALA A 391 -21.91 23.97 14.26
C ALA A 391 -22.15 23.02 13.08
N ILE A 392 -22.97 21.98 13.27
CA ILE A 392 -23.42 21.09 12.19
C ILE A 392 -24.15 21.89 11.09
N GLN A 393 -25.05 22.81 11.45
CA GLN A 393 -25.80 23.60 10.46
C GLN A 393 -24.95 24.64 9.71
N GLU A 394 -23.84 25.08 10.29
CA GLU A 394 -22.94 26.09 9.74
C GLU A 394 -21.90 25.46 8.80
N PHE A 395 -21.28 24.33 9.21
CA PHE A 395 -20.19 23.67 8.49
C PHE A 395 -20.61 22.47 7.63
N SER A 396 -21.92 22.19 7.48
CA SER A 396 -22.43 21.10 6.65
C SER A 396 -23.61 21.52 5.76
N PRO A 397 -23.93 20.77 4.69
CA PRO A 397 -25.15 20.99 3.90
C PRO A 397 -26.44 20.75 4.71
N PHE A 398 -26.36 20.04 5.83
CA PHE A 398 -27.51 19.69 6.65
C PHE A 398 -28.07 20.92 7.37
N ASN A 399 -29.32 21.27 7.05
CA ASN A 399 -30.13 22.20 7.84
C ASN A 399 -31.18 21.40 8.64
N LYS A 400 -31.93 22.08 9.52
CA LYS A 400 -32.98 21.44 10.33
C LYS A 400 -34.00 20.61 9.51
N TYR A 401 -34.29 21.02 8.27
CA TYR A 401 -35.24 20.32 7.39
C TYR A 401 -34.61 19.08 6.78
N LEU A 402 -33.37 19.16 6.27
CA LEU A 402 -32.66 18.01 5.71
C LEU A 402 -32.35 16.95 6.79
N ILE A 403 -32.00 17.37 8.01
CA ILE A 403 -31.87 16.45 9.15
C ILE A 403 -33.21 15.75 9.44
N GLY A 404 -34.32 16.49 9.42
CA GLY A 404 -35.66 15.92 9.60
C GLY A 404 -36.06 14.94 8.49
N GLU A 405 -35.76 15.28 7.23
CA GLU A 405 -35.99 14.44 6.06
C GLU A 405 -35.22 13.11 6.17
N LYS A 406 -33.92 13.16 6.48
CA LYS A 406 -33.12 11.94 6.63
C LYS A 406 -33.53 11.14 7.87
N ALA A 407 -33.90 11.81 8.97
CA ALA A 407 -34.45 11.14 10.15
C ALA A 407 -35.82 10.47 9.89
N ALA A 408 -36.58 10.91 8.89
CA ALA A 408 -37.82 10.24 8.49
C ALA A 408 -37.57 8.90 7.78
N LEU A 409 -36.41 8.72 7.11
CA LEU A 409 -36.08 7.47 6.39
C LEU A 409 -36.05 6.23 7.30
N PHE A 410 -35.73 6.39 8.59
CA PHE A 410 -35.83 5.29 9.57
C PHE A 410 -37.24 4.69 9.67
N SER A 411 -38.28 5.43 9.28
CA SER A 411 -39.67 4.93 9.24
C SER A 411 -40.15 4.32 10.57
N GLY A 412 -39.63 4.83 11.70
CA GLY A 412 -39.89 4.32 13.05
C GLY A 412 -38.96 3.19 13.54
N GLY A 413 -38.26 2.51 12.62
CA GLY A 413 -37.31 1.43 12.91
C GLY A 413 -35.95 1.91 13.41
N THR A 414 -34.98 0.99 13.43
CA THR A 414 -33.57 1.25 13.79
C THR A 414 -32.68 1.32 12.55
N GLY A 415 -31.45 1.84 12.71
CA GLY A 415 -30.44 1.81 11.67
C GLY A 415 -29.40 2.92 11.79
N THR A 416 -28.47 2.95 10.83
CA THR A 416 -27.49 4.03 10.68
C THR A 416 -27.47 4.57 9.26
N GLN A 417 -27.31 5.88 9.16
CA GLN A 417 -27.23 6.65 7.92
C GLN A 417 -25.94 7.47 7.96
N ILE A 418 -25.02 7.22 7.02
CA ILE A 418 -23.74 7.93 6.91
C ILE A 418 -23.72 8.70 5.60
N TYR A 419 -23.39 9.98 5.68
CA TYR A 419 -23.33 10.91 4.57
C TYR A 419 -21.94 11.50 4.48
N ILE A 420 -21.29 11.36 3.32
CA ILE A 420 -19.94 11.85 3.07
C ILE A 420 -19.97 12.75 1.84
N TRP A 421 -19.43 13.96 1.96
CA TRP A 421 -19.33 14.92 0.85
C TRP A 421 -17.92 15.52 0.81
N ASN A 422 -17.69 16.50 -0.07
CA ASN A 422 -16.35 16.98 -0.40
C ASN A 422 -15.47 15.78 -0.79
N LEU A 423 -15.97 15.00 -1.76
CA LEU A 423 -15.42 13.70 -2.11
C LEU A 423 -14.03 13.82 -2.73
N ASP A 424 -13.23 12.77 -2.53
CA ASP A 424 -11.84 12.72 -2.94
C ASP A 424 -11.66 12.99 -4.46
N LYS A 425 -10.73 13.90 -4.82
CA LYS A 425 -10.59 14.42 -6.20
C LYS A 425 -9.44 13.80 -6.98
N TRP A 426 -9.71 13.49 -8.24
CA TRP A 426 -8.77 13.08 -9.28
C TRP A 426 -8.57 14.24 -10.27
N GLY A 427 -7.70 15.19 -9.92
CA GLY A 427 -7.54 16.42 -10.70
C GLY A 427 -8.77 17.32 -10.57
N SER A 428 -9.35 17.75 -11.69
CA SER A 428 -10.60 18.52 -11.74
C SER A 428 -11.86 17.69 -11.47
N ASP A 429 -11.74 16.36 -11.47
CA ASP A 429 -12.83 15.40 -11.36
C ASP A 429 -12.82 14.69 -9.98
N TYR A 430 -13.83 13.86 -9.69
CA TYR A 430 -13.85 12.97 -8.52
C TYR A 430 -13.16 11.62 -8.79
N CYS A 431 -12.53 11.04 -7.77
CA CYS A 431 -11.94 9.70 -7.79
C CYS A 431 -12.98 8.60 -8.06
N LEU A 432 -14.22 8.83 -7.63
CA LEU A 432 -15.38 8.00 -7.97
C LEU A 432 -16.11 8.60 -9.19
N GLN A 433 -16.66 7.72 -10.01
CA GLN A 433 -17.59 8.04 -11.10
C GLN A 433 -18.83 7.19 -10.91
N TRP A 434 -20.03 7.74 -11.05
CA TRP A 434 -21.27 6.99 -10.86
C TRP A 434 -22.18 7.10 -12.09
N CYS A 435 -23.00 6.07 -12.29
CA CYS A 435 -24.10 6.10 -13.24
C CYS A 435 -25.39 5.65 -12.55
N ASN A 436 -26.46 6.42 -12.77
CA ASN A 436 -27.78 6.02 -12.31
C ASN A 436 -28.32 4.96 -13.28
N GLY A 437 -28.92 3.90 -12.76
CA GLY A 437 -29.55 2.88 -13.60
C GLY A 437 -30.71 3.46 -14.40
N LEU A 438 -30.97 2.91 -15.60
CA LEU A 438 -32.15 3.32 -16.37
C LEU A 438 -33.42 2.84 -15.66
N LYS A 439 -34.34 3.77 -15.41
CA LYS A 439 -35.67 3.48 -14.87
C LYS A 439 -36.52 2.75 -15.92
N GLY A 440 -36.39 1.43 -15.99
CA GLY A 440 -37.11 0.61 -16.98
C GLY A 440 -37.03 -0.91 -16.83
N GLY A 441 -36.51 -1.43 -15.70
CA GLY A 441 -36.51 -2.86 -15.40
C GLY A 441 -35.60 -3.76 -16.26
N SER A 442 -34.93 -3.23 -17.29
CA SER A 442 -33.99 -4.02 -18.10
C SER A 442 -32.72 -4.33 -17.30
N SER A 443 -32.26 -5.58 -17.39
CA SER A 443 -31.07 -6.05 -16.68
C SER A 443 -29.75 -5.42 -17.16
N PHE A 444 -29.77 -4.73 -18.31
CA PHE A 444 -28.60 -4.24 -19.04
C PHE A 444 -28.09 -2.88 -18.56
N HIS A 445 -28.88 -2.13 -17.77
CA HIS A 445 -28.53 -0.78 -17.33
C HIS A 445 -28.75 -0.60 -15.82
N GLN A 446 -28.13 -1.46 -15.02
CA GLN A 446 -28.06 -1.31 -13.56
C GLN A 446 -27.09 -0.17 -13.21
N GLY A 447 -27.43 0.63 -12.20
CA GLY A 447 -26.55 1.70 -11.71
C GLY A 447 -25.33 1.14 -10.98
N ASP A 448 -24.22 1.89 -11.01
CA ASP A 448 -22.96 1.47 -10.38
C ASP A 448 -22.11 2.69 -9.97
N ILE A 449 -21.12 2.43 -9.11
CA ILE A 449 -20.09 3.38 -8.70
C ILE A 449 -18.75 2.76 -9.08
N PHE A 450 -17.99 3.46 -9.93
CA PHE A 450 -16.70 3.05 -10.44
C PHE A 450 -15.56 3.86 -9.82
N ILE A 451 -14.38 3.25 -9.69
CA ILE A 451 -13.13 3.99 -9.55
C ILE A 451 -12.79 4.58 -10.93
N ARG A 452 -12.72 5.92 -11.03
CA ARG A 452 -12.52 6.63 -12.31
C ARG A 452 -11.30 6.17 -13.08
N SER A 453 -10.20 5.87 -12.38
CA SER A 453 -8.94 5.45 -13.00
C SER A 453 -9.03 4.09 -13.71
N ARG A 454 -9.99 3.25 -13.33
CA ARG A 454 -10.17 1.84 -13.78
C ARG A 454 -8.88 1.01 -13.77
N ARG A 455 -7.91 1.40 -12.93
CA ARG A 455 -6.64 0.67 -12.78
C ARG A 455 -6.89 -0.62 -12.02
N ILE A 456 -6.55 -1.74 -12.65
CA ILE A 456 -6.44 -3.04 -12.01
C ILE A 456 -5.40 -3.01 -10.89
N ARG A 457 -5.60 -3.82 -9.84
CA ARG A 457 -4.58 -4.06 -8.81
C ARG A 457 -3.45 -4.90 -9.42
N SER A 458 -2.21 -4.58 -9.08
CA SER A 458 -1.05 -5.37 -9.52
C SER A 458 -1.04 -6.73 -8.83
N ARG A 459 -0.87 -7.81 -9.59
CA ARG A 459 -0.73 -9.19 -9.11
C ARG A 459 0.33 -9.90 -9.97
N LEU A 460 1.22 -10.66 -9.35
CA LEU A 460 2.31 -11.34 -10.05
C LEU A 460 1.76 -12.37 -11.06
N GLY A 461 2.21 -12.31 -12.31
CA GLY A 461 1.73 -13.19 -13.38
C GLY A 461 0.35 -12.82 -13.97
N GLN A 462 -0.30 -11.74 -13.53
CA GLN A 462 -1.56 -11.28 -14.13
C GLN A 462 -1.29 -10.48 -15.43
N ILE A 463 -1.82 -10.98 -16.55
CA ILE A 463 -1.86 -10.23 -17.83
C ILE A 463 -3.23 -9.60 -18.11
N SER A 464 -4.29 -10.06 -17.43
CA SER A 464 -5.63 -9.53 -17.65
C SER A 464 -5.72 -8.05 -17.30
N HIS A 465 -6.22 -7.27 -18.26
CA HIS A 465 -6.59 -5.87 -18.08
C HIS A 465 -8.06 -5.68 -17.65
N LYS A 466 -8.80 -6.78 -17.44
CA LYS A 466 -10.23 -6.76 -17.14
C LYS A 466 -10.51 -7.54 -15.85
N VAL A 467 -10.36 -6.85 -14.72
CA VAL A 467 -10.74 -7.32 -13.39
C VAL A 467 -11.79 -6.36 -12.83
N PRO A 468 -13.09 -6.54 -13.14
CA PRO A 468 -14.13 -5.59 -12.73
C PRO A 468 -14.19 -5.35 -11.22
N LEU A 469 -13.90 -6.38 -10.42
CA LEU A 469 -13.81 -6.28 -8.95
C LEU A 469 -12.85 -5.18 -8.47
N ASP A 470 -11.80 -4.85 -9.24
CA ASP A 470 -10.84 -3.82 -8.85
C ASP A 470 -11.38 -2.39 -9.03
N TYR A 471 -12.46 -2.17 -9.80
CA TYR A 471 -12.94 -0.82 -10.16
C TYR A 471 -14.46 -0.64 -10.29
N SER A 472 -15.28 -1.68 -10.20
CA SER A 472 -16.76 -1.62 -10.12
C SER A 472 -17.21 -1.99 -8.72
N LEU A 473 -17.94 -1.10 -8.05
CA LEU A 473 -18.38 -1.33 -6.68
C LEU A 473 -19.40 -2.47 -6.63
N ARG A 474 -20.31 -2.53 -7.61
CA ARG A 474 -21.25 -3.65 -7.79
C ARG A 474 -20.53 -4.99 -7.91
N SER A 475 -19.49 -5.09 -8.75
CA SER A 475 -18.71 -6.34 -8.91
C SER A 475 -17.94 -6.73 -7.64
N TYR A 476 -17.46 -5.76 -6.86
CA TYR A 476 -16.81 -6.05 -5.58
C TYR A 476 -17.80 -6.51 -4.50
N LEU A 477 -18.93 -5.82 -4.34
CA LEU A 477 -19.94 -6.14 -3.34
C LEU A 477 -20.74 -7.42 -3.63
N GLU A 478 -20.66 -7.95 -4.86
CA GLU A 478 -21.16 -9.28 -5.19
C GLU A 478 -20.39 -10.39 -4.44
N LEU A 479 -19.08 -10.20 -4.24
CA LEU A 479 -18.14 -11.18 -3.68
C LEU A 479 -17.55 -10.78 -2.32
N ILE A 480 -17.95 -9.65 -1.73
CA ILE A 480 -17.36 -9.11 -0.48
C ILE A 480 -17.51 -10.06 0.72
N PHE A 481 -18.56 -10.89 0.74
CA PHE A 481 -18.85 -11.87 1.79
C PHE A 481 -18.94 -13.29 1.24
N LEU A 482 -18.32 -14.25 1.94
CA LEU A 482 -18.33 -15.68 1.60
C LEU A 482 -19.76 -16.26 1.61
N VAL A 483 -20.53 -15.90 2.63
CA VAL A 483 -21.94 -16.23 2.79
C VAL A 483 -22.74 -14.93 2.92
N PRO A 484 -23.22 -14.34 1.82
CA PRO A 484 -23.96 -13.09 1.87
C PRO A 484 -25.33 -13.30 2.55
N ARG A 485 -25.61 -12.47 3.56
CA ARG A 485 -26.89 -12.46 4.32
C ARG A 485 -27.58 -11.09 4.24
N MET A 486 -26.82 -10.01 4.38
CA MET A 486 -27.28 -8.64 4.17
C MET A 486 -27.49 -8.37 2.68
N LYS A 487 -28.65 -7.79 2.32
CA LYS A 487 -28.96 -7.36 0.94
C LYS A 487 -28.33 -6.01 0.66
N ILE A 488 -27.46 -5.91 -0.33
CA ILE A 488 -26.79 -4.65 -0.68
C ILE A 488 -27.34 -4.10 -1.99
N SER A 489 -27.59 -2.79 -2.04
CA SER A 489 -27.93 -2.04 -3.25
C SER A 489 -26.83 -1.03 -3.58
N VAL A 490 -26.59 -0.80 -4.86
CA VAL A 490 -25.70 0.26 -5.37
C VAL A 490 -26.49 1.09 -6.37
N GLN A 491 -26.51 2.41 -6.19
CA GLN A 491 -27.32 3.34 -6.99
C GLN A 491 -28.79 2.88 -7.08
N HIS A 492 -29.35 2.51 -5.90
CA HIS A 492 -30.70 1.96 -5.69
C HIS A 492 -31.03 0.65 -6.43
N ALA A 493 -30.07 0.03 -7.12
CA ALA A 493 -30.24 -1.24 -7.81
C ALA A 493 -29.57 -2.38 -7.01
N PRO A 494 -30.29 -3.48 -6.69
CA PRO A 494 -29.76 -4.55 -5.84
C PRO A 494 -28.55 -5.24 -6.47
N VAL A 495 -27.53 -5.54 -5.65
CA VAL A 495 -26.37 -6.35 -6.00
C VAL A 495 -26.74 -7.83 -5.88
N ARG A 496 -26.26 -8.67 -6.80
CA ARG A 496 -26.64 -10.09 -6.88
C ARG A 496 -25.72 -11.01 -6.05
N SER A 497 -25.31 -10.55 -4.86
CA SER A 497 -24.35 -11.25 -3.99
C SER A 497 -24.78 -12.69 -3.68
N ARG A 498 -23.90 -13.66 -3.97
CA ARG A 498 -24.12 -15.10 -3.84
C ARG A 498 -22.76 -15.79 -3.55
N PRO A 499 -22.71 -16.94 -2.85
CA PRO A 499 -21.44 -17.62 -2.53
C PRO A 499 -20.64 -18.01 -3.77
N LEU A 500 -19.41 -17.52 -3.91
CA LEU A 500 -18.57 -17.70 -5.11
C LEU A 500 -18.34 -19.17 -5.47
N GLY A 501 -18.05 -20.02 -4.48
CA GLY A 501 -17.77 -21.44 -4.69
C GLY A 501 -18.92 -22.21 -5.37
N ASN A 502 -20.16 -21.74 -5.22
CA ASN A 502 -21.36 -22.39 -5.76
C ASN A 502 -21.57 -22.14 -7.27
N PHE A 503 -20.78 -21.25 -7.89
CA PHE A 503 -20.83 -20.97 -9.33
C PHE A 503 -19.72 -21.66 -10.12
N LEU A 504 -18.76 -22.27 -9.43
CA LEU A 504 -17.66 -22.94 -10.08
C LEU A 504 -18.13 -24.28 -10.64
N THR A 505 -17.55 -24.68 -11.77
CA THR A 505 -17.76 -25.98 -12.41
C THR A 505 -16.56 -26.89 -12.15
N LYS A 506 -16.72 -28.21 -12.30
CA LYS A 506 -15.67 -29.20 -11.98
C LYS A 506 -15.09 -29.04 -10.55
N THR A 507 -15.93 -28.73 -9.56
CA THR A 507 -15.45 -28.38 -8.23
C THR A 507 -14.78 -29.54 -7.50
N VAL A 508 -13.65 -29.26 -6.84
CA VAL A 508 -12.92 -30.16 -5.94
C VAL A 508 -12.79 -29.48 -4.57
N ILE A 509 -12.99 -30.25 -3.50
CA ILE A 509 -12.83 -29.78 -2.12
C ILE A 509 -11.58 -30.43 -1.54
N GLU A 510 -10.61 -29.60 -1.17
CA GLU A 510 -9.34 -30.00 -0.56
C GLU A 510 -9.34 -29.61 0.92
N ASN A 511 -9.15 -30.58 1.80
CA ASN A 511 -9.12 -30.40 3.24
C ASN A 511 -7.75 -30.83 3.79
N ASP A 512 -7.13 -30.01 4.62
CA ASP A 512 -5.81 -30.28 5.20
C ASP A 512 -5.64 -29.57 6.55
N CYS A 513 -4.49 -29.73 7.19
CA CYS A 513 -4.11 -29.01 8.41
C CYS A 513 -2.80 -28.25 8.21
N ILE A 514 -2.85 -26.92 8.31
CA ILE A 514 -1.68 -26.03 8.27
C ILE A 514 -1.37 -25.60 9.70
N LEU A 515 -0.16 -25.92 10.18
CA LEU A 515 0.28 -25.64 11.56
C LEU A 515 -0.72 -26.15 12.62
N GLY A 516 -1.34 -27.30 12.38
CA GLY A 516 -2.36 -27.91 13.26
C GLY A 516 -3.77 -27.33 13.16
N LYS A 517 -3.96 -26.23 12.42
CA LYS A 517 -5.26 -25.59 12.17
C LYS A 517 -5.86 -26.11 10.86
N ARG A 518 -7.16 -26.42 10.84
CA ARG A 518 -7.82 -26.99 9.65
C ARG A 518 -8.04 -25.92 8.58
N VAL A 519 -7.87 -26.31 7.31
CA VAL A 519 -8.18 -25.47 6.15
C VAL A 519 -9.07 -26.23 5.18
N HIS A 520 -10.02 -25.52 4.57
CA HIS A 520 -10.99 -26.07 3.63
C HIS A 520 -10.99 -25.20 2.37
N LEU A 521 -10.46 -25.73 1.26
CA LEU A 521 -10.35 -25.04 -0.02
C LEU A 521 -11.35 -25.65 -1.01
N THR A 522 -12.19 -24.81 -1.61
CA THR A 522 -12.96 -25.19 -2.80
C THR A 522 -12.23 -24.66 -4.04
N LEU A 523 -11.76 -25.55 -4.90
CA LEU A 523 -11.24 -25.23 -6.23
C LEU A 523 -12.31 -25.53 -7.29
N GLY A 524 -12.30 -24.78 -8.38
CA GLY A 524 -13.15 -25.06 -9.53
C GLY A 524 -12.87 -24.13 -10.71
N PHE A 525 -13.62 -24.31 -11.80
CA PHE A 525 -13.46 -23.59 -13.05
C PHE A 525 -14.61 -22.61 -13.32
N SER A 526 -14.27 -21.39 -13.73
CA SER A 526 -15.22 -20.38 -14.19
C SER A 526 -14.95 -20.00 -15.65
N GLN A 527 -15.95 -20.23 -16.51
CA GLN A 527 -15.91 -19.86 -17.93
C GLN A 527 -15.75 -18.34 -18.12
N LEU A 528 -16.40 -17.54 -17.26
CA LEU A 528 -16.31 -16.08 -17.32
C LEU A 528 -14.89 -15.58 -17.03
N GLU A 529 -14.20 -16.22 -16.07
CA GLU A 529 -12.83 -15.87 -15.71
C GLU A 529 -11.83 -16.39 -16.74
N TRP A 530 -12.10 -17.55 -17.35
CA TRP A 530 -11.34 -18.06 -18.50
C TRP A 530 -11.34 -17.06 -19.67
N GLU A 531 -12.53 -16.57 -20.05
CA GLU A 531 -12.68 -15.58 -21.13
C GLU A 531 -11.95 -14.27 -20.82
N GLN A 532 -11.94 -13.85 -19.56
CA GLN A 532 -11.26 -12.63 -19.11
C GLN A 532 -9.76 -12.84 -18.82
N ALA A 533 -9.20 -14.04 -19.00
CA ALA A 533 -7.82 -14.40 -18.65
C ALA A 533 -7.49 -14.17 -17.17
N ASN A 534 -8.47 -14.37 -16.29
CA ASN A 534 -8.36 -14.27 -14.85
C ASN A 534 -8.20 -15.66 -14.22
N SER A 535 -7.48 -15.73 -13.10
CA SER A 535 -7.45 -16.86 -12.18
C SER A 535 -6.80 -16.49 -10.86
N GLY A 536 -7.08 -17.25 -9.80
CA GLY A 536 -6.49 -17.07 -8.48
C GLY A 536 -7.42 -17.48 -7.34
N ILE A 537 -6.91 -17.37 -6.12
CA ILE A 537 -7.61 -17.74 -4.89
C ILE A 537 -8.28 -16.51 -4.26
N PHE A 538 -9.46 -16.70 -3.68
CA PHE A 538 -10.18 -15.72 -2.88
C PHE A 538 -10.06 -16.10 -1.41
N LEU A 539 -9.37 -15.27 -0.64
CA LEU A 539 -9.11 -15.46 0.79
C LEU A 539 -10.13 -14.67 1.61
N TYR A 540 -10.95 -15.36 2.39
CA TYR A 540 -11.91 -14.76 3.33
C TYR A 540 -11.44 -14.91 4.77
N TRP A 541 -11.79 -13.96 5.64
CA TRP A 541 -11.51 -13.98 7.08
C TRP A 541 -12.74 -13.44 7.82
N HIS A 542 -13.26 -14.16 8.81
CA HIS A 542 -14.61 -14.03 9.36
C HIS A 542 -15.72 -13.91 8.30
N GLY A 543 -15.57 -14.66 7.20
CA GLY A 543 -16.44 -14.59 6.03
C GLY A 543 -16.33 -13.32 5.19
N ARG A 544 -15.33 -12.46 5.40
CA ARG A 544 -15.08 -11.20 4.68
C ARG A 544 -13.86 -11.30 3.76
N LEU A 545 -14.01 -10.90 2.49
CA LEU A 545 -12.97 -11.02 1.45
C LEU A 545 -11.75 -10.11 1.70
N ILE A 546 -10.59 -10.69 2.06
CA ILE A 546 -9.35 -9.92 2.29
C ILE A 546 -8.53 -9.80 1.00
N GLU A 547 -8.39 -10.89 0.23
CA GLU A 547 -7.65 -10.91 -1.03
C GLU A 547 -8.43 -11.63 -2.13
N ALA A 548 -8.48 -11.01 -3.32
CA ALA A 548 -9.14 -11.53 -4.51
C ALA A 548 -8.15 -11.79 -5.64
N TYR A 549 -8.31 -12.92 -6.35
CA TYR A 549 -7.40 -13.41 -7.38
C TYR A 549 -5.94 -13.55 -6.91
N LYS A 550 -5.72 -13.97 -5.66
CA LYS A 550 -4.39 -14.25 -5.12
C LYS A 550 -3.71 -15.32 -5.99
N ARG A 551 -2.57 -14.97 -6.57
CA ARG A 551 -1.80 -15.84 -7.49
C ARG A 551 -0.88 -16.73 -6.66
N VAL A 552 -0.92 -18.04 -6.90
CA VAL A 552 -0.19 -19.08 -6.16
C VAL A 552 0.31 -20.15 -7.12
N GLY A 553 1.37 -20.88 -6.77
CA GLY A 553 1.91 -21.96 -7.61
C GLY A 553 2.29 -21.48 -9.02
N GLY A 554 1.98 -22.27 -10.04
CA GLY A 554 2.26 -21.94 -11.44
C GLY A 554 1.65 -20.62 -11.93
N MET A 555 0.54 -20.17 -11.33
CA MET A 555 -0.15 -18.91 -11.67
C MET A 555 0.75 -17.66 -11.51
N VAL A 556 1.79 -17.73 -10.67
CA VAL A 556 2.71 -16.62 -10.40
C VAL A 556 3.69 -16.41 -11.57
N HIS A 557 4.05 -17.49 -12.25
CA HIS A 557 5.11 -17.51 -13.26
C HIS A 557 4.59 -17.53 -14.70
N ASN A 558 3.39 -18.07 -14.93
CA ASN A 558 2.74 -18.07 -16.24
C ASN A 558 1.27 -17.67 -16.07
N ALA A 559 0.81 -16.78 -16.96
CA ALA A 559 -0.52 -16.22 -16.93
C ALA A 559 -1.60 -17.19 -17.43
N ASP A 560 -1.27 -18.05 -18.40
CA ASP A 560 -2.17 -19.05 -18.96
C ASP A 560 -2.28 -20.32 -18.09
N VAL A 561 -1.29 -20.56 -17.21
CA VAL A 561 -1.35 -21.66 -16.23
C VAL A 561 -2.46 -21.39 -15.23
N CYS A 562 -3.30 -22.41 -15.04
CA CYS A 562 -4.51 -22.33 -14.21
C CYS A 562 -5.47 -21.21 -14.62
N ARG A 563 -5.47 -20.75 -15.88
CA ARG A 563 -6.45 -19.77 -16.39
C ARG A 563 -7.89 -20.27 -16.15
N GLY A 564 -8.80 -19.38 -15.74
CA GLY A 564 -10.18 -19.73 -15.38
C GLY A 564 -10.34 -20.54 -14.07
N VAL A 565 -9.24 -20.97 -13.42
CA VAL A 565 -9.30 -21.66 -12.13
C VAL A 565 -9.47 -20.63 -11.01
N ILE A 566 -10.45 -20.88 -10.14
CA ILE A 566 -10.76 -20.07 -8.98
C ILE A 566 -10.72 -20.96 -7.74
N GLY A 567 -10.03 -20.48 -6.70
CA GLY A 567 -10.08 -21.07 -5.36
C GLY A 567 -10.87 -20.18 -4.41
N VAL A 568 -11.57 -20.80 -3.46
CA VAL A 568 -12.32 -20.12 -2.40
C VAL A 568 -12.00 -20.80 -1.08
N ILE A 569 -11.53 -20.02 -0.11
CA ILE A 569 -11.13 -20.51 1.22
C ILE A 569 -11.46 -19.44 2.28
N ASP A 570 -11.99 -19.89 3.41
CA ASP A 570 -11.99 -19.11 4.65
C ASP A 570 -10.73 -19.47 5.46
N VAL A 571 -9.94 -18.46 5.81
CA VAL A 571 -8.69 -18.59 6.55
C VAL A 571 -8.83 -18.11 7.99
N THR A 572 -10.06 -17.89 8.48
CA THR A 572 -10.36 -17.45 9.87
C THR A 572 -9.53 -18.20 10.90
N ASP A 573 -9.71 -19.52 11.00
CA ASP A 573 -9.05 -20.33 12.02
C ASP A 573 -7.53 -20.16 11.94
N LEU A 574 -6.96 -20.28 10.73
CA LEU A 574 -5.52 -20.16 10.49
C LEU A 574 -4.96 -18.79 10.91
N MET A 575 -5.64 -17.72 10.50
CA MET A 575 -5.24 -16.32 10.67
C MET A 575 -5.90 -15.65 11.90
N ASP A 576 -6.36 -16.44 12.87
CA ASP A 576 -6.86 -15.91 14.15
C ASP A 576 -5.71 -15.49 15.08
N ASP A 577 -5.87 -14.30 15.68
CA ASP A 577 -4.82 -13.51 16.32
C ASP A 577 -4.47 -13.93 17.77
N GLY A 578 -5.05 -15.03 18.28
CA GLY A 578 -4.95 -15.45 19.68
C GLY A 578 -3.54 -15.61 20.28
N ASP A 579 -2.53 -15.92 19.46
CA ASP A 579 -1.12 -16.00 19.88
C ASP A 579 -0.29 -14.73 19.55
N GLY A 580 -0.90 -13.71 18.94
CA GLY A 580 -0.26 -12.47 18.48
C GLY A 580 0.69 -12.62 17.28
N ARG A 581 0.72 -13.79 16.62
CA ARG A 581 1.68 -14.13 15.55
C ARG A 581 1.19 -13.91 14.12
N VAL A 582 -0.11 -13.72 13.93
CA VAL A 582 -0.76 -13.52 12.63
C VAL A 582 -1.59 -12.24 12.68
N TRP A 583 -1.57 -11.48 11.58
CA TRP A 583 -2.22 -10.18 11.53
C TRP A 583 -2.84 -9.94 10.14
N VAL A 584 -4.10 -9.50 10.13
CA VAL A 584 -4.70 -8.85 8.96
C VAL A 584 -4.23 -7.40 8.95
N HIS A 585 -3.89 -6.85 7.79
CA HIS A 585 -3.57 -5.42 7.70
C HIS A 585 -4.75 -4.56 8.15
N ASN A 586 -4.46 -3.40 8.76
CA ASN A 586 -5.46 -2.48 9.30
C ASN A 586 -6.53 -2.00 8.29
N ASN A 587 -6.24 -2.09 7.00
CA ASN A 587 -7.13 -1.74 5.88
C ASN A 587 -7.91 -2.94 5.30
N LYS A 588 -7.68 -4.15 5.84
CA LYS A 588 -8.30 -5.42 5.44
C LYS A 588 -8.13 -5.77 3.95
N GLN A 589 -7.01 -5.38 3.32
CA GLN A 589 -6.71 -5.63 1.90
C GLN A 589 -5.60 -6.65 1.64
N GLY A 590 -5.11 -7.29 2.71
CA GLY A 590 -4.05 -8.30 2.71
C GLY A 590 -3.69 -8.72 4.14
N PHE A 591 -2.83 -9.72 4.24
CA PHE A 591 -2.29 -10.21 5.51
C PHE A 591 -0.82 -9.77 5.69
N GLN A 592 -0.39 -9.62 6.94
CA GLN A 592 1.03 -9.44 7.25
C GLN A 592 1.79 -10.73 6.92
N ASP A 593 2.99 -10.58 6.35
CA ASP A 593 3.91 -11.68 6.11
C ASP A 593 4.26 -12.40 7.42
N CYS A 594 3.99 -13.70 7.46
CA CYS A 594 4.15 -14.56 8.62
C CYS A 594 4.17 -16.04 8.20
N GLU A 595 4.70 -16.90 9.08
CA GLU A 595 4.86 -18.34 8.85
C GLU A 595 3.55 -19.01 8.38
N ALA A 596 2.43 -18.73 9.05
CA ALA A 596 1.12 -19.29 8.72
C ALA A 596 0.65 -18.92 7.30
N TYR A 597 0.86 -17.66 6.90
CA TYR A 597 0.48 -17.16 5.57
C TYR A 597 1.40 -17.71 4.47
N ALA A 598 2.71 -17.78 4.71
CA ALA A 598 3.66 -18.38 3.78
C ALA A 598 3.37 -19.88 3.56
N HIS A 599 3.07 -20.63 4.62
CA HIS A 599 2.65 -22.04 4.50
C HIS A 599 1.30 -22.19 3.78
N LEU A 600 0.36 -21.27 3.98
CA LEU A 600 -0.88 -21.20 3.22
C LEU A 600 -0.62 -20.99 1.72
N GLU A 601 0.19 -20.01 1.33
CA GLU A 601 0.52 -19.74 -0.08
C GLU A 601 1.15 -20.97 -0.77
N LEU A 602 2.09 -21.64 -0.09
CA LEU A 602 2.74 -22.85 -0.58
C LEU A 602 1.74 -24.02 -0.76
N TRP A 603 0.85 -24.21 0.21
CA TRP A 603 -0.18 -25.24 0.15
C TRP A 603 -1.23 -24.96 -0.94
N LEU A 604 -1.74 -23.72 -1.01
CA LEU A 604 -2.66 -23.27 -2.05
C LEU A 604 -2.05 -23.42 -3.44
N GLY A 605 -0.78 -23.07 -3.61
CA GLY A 605 -0.05 -23.25 -4.88
C GLY A 605 0.00 -24.70 -5.30
N LYS A 606 0.44 -25.59 -4.39
CA LYS A 606 0.46 -27.04 -4.63
C LYS A 606 -0.93 -27.57 -5.01
N LYS A 607 -1.99 -27.15 -4.32
CA LYS A 607 -3.37 -27.61 -4.60
C LYS A 607 -3.94 -27.06 -5.90
N ALA A 608 -3.64 -25.81 -6.25
CA ALA A 608 -4.04 -25.23 -7.52
C ALA A 608 -3.35 -25.93 -8.71
N ASP A 609 -2.05 -26.21 -8.59
CA ASP A 609 -1.27 -26.95 -9.59
C ASP A 609 -1.78 -28.41 -9.71
N GLU A 610 -1.97 -29.13 -8.58
CA GLU A 610 -2.56 -30.49 -8.56
C GLU A 610 -3.95 -30.53 -9.22
N TYR A 611 -4.80 -29.53 -8.96
CA TYR A 611 -6.12 -29.44 -9.60
C TYR A 611 -6.02 -29.21 -11.11
N TRP A 612 -5.12 -28.33 -11.56
CA TRP A 612 -4.91 -28.05 -12.98
C TRP A 612 -4.39 -29.27 -13.74
N ASP A 613 -3.37 -29.94 -13.20
CA ASP A 613 -2.75 -31.11 -13.80
C ASP A 613 -3.78 -32.23 -14.05
N ASN A 614 -4.62 -32.48 -13.03
CA ASN A 614 -5.65 -33.53 -13.07
C ASN A 614 -6.87 -33.20 -13.98
N ASN A 615 -7.18 -31.93 -14.22
CA ASN A 615 -8.41 -31.51 -14.91
C ASN A 615 -8.21 -30.90 -16.30
N PHE A 616 -6.99 -30.45 -16.62
CA PHE A 616 -6.68 -29.66 -17.82
C PHE A 616 -5.31 -30.00 -18.45
N ASP A 617 -4.25 -30.28 -17.66
CA ASP A 617 -2.93 -30.68 -18.21
C ASP A 617 -2.81 -32.18 -18.52
N SER A 618 -3.94 -32.89 -18.59
CA SER A 618 -4.02 -34.29 -19.03
C SER A 618 -3.80 -34.43 -20.55
N LEU A 619 -2.61 -34.01 -21.00
CA LEU A 619 -2.01 -34.47 -22.23
C LEU A 619 -1.90 -36.00 -22.16
N LYS A 620 -2.73 -36.69 -22.95
CA LYS A 620 -2.46 -38.08 -23.33
C LYS A 620 -1.23 -38.07 -24.24
N LEU A 621 -0.06 -37.97 -23.62
CA LEU A 621 1.21 -38.20 -24.30
C LEU A 621 1.23 -39.66 -24.74
N ASP A 622 1.06 -39.86 -26.04
CA ASP A 622 1.40 -41.13 -26.66
C ASP A 622 2.89 -41.40 -26.40
N LYS A 623 3.24 -42.64 -26.08
CA LYS A 623 4.54 -42.95 -25.46
C LYS A 623 5.68 -43.17 -26.45
N ASP A 624 5.42 -42.89 -27.73
CA ASP A 624 6.39 -43.02 -28.80
C ASP A 624 7.08 -41.68 -29.09
N ASN A 625 8.30 -41.55 -28.56
CA ASN A 625 9.36 -40.61 -28.96
C ASN A 625 8.98 -39.13 -29.18
N CYS A 626 8.92 -38.35 -28.11
CA CYS A 626 8.97 -36.88 -28.18
C CYS A 626 10.35 -36.30 -27.81
N LEU A 627 11.34 -36.52 -28.68
CA LEU A 627 12.34 -35.49 -28.91
C LEU A 627 11.64 -34.37 -29.69
N TYR A 628 11.20 -33.31 -29.01
CA TYR A 628 10.57 -32.16 -29.67
C TYR A 628 11.60 -31.39 -30.51
N LYS A 629 11.81 -31.87 -31.74
CA LYS A 629 12.27 -31.06 -32.85
C LYS A 629 11.09 -30.17 -33.27
N PRO A 630 11.27 -28.85 -33.48
CA PRO A 630 10.21 -28.05 -34.09
C PRO A 630 9.93 -28.62 -35.49
N ASP A 631 8.65 -28.78 -35.86
CA ASP A 631 8.25 -29.46 -37.10
C ASP A 631 8.89 -28.85 -38.36
N LEU A 632 9.20 -27.56 -38.30
CA LEU A 632 9.72 -26.73 -39.38
C LEU A 632 10.72 -25.71 -38.83
N GLU A 633 12.02 -25.90 -39.11
CA GLU A 633 13.05 -24.88 -38.88
C GLU A 633 13.13 -23.90 -40.06
N TRP A 634 13.59 -22.67 -39.81
CA TRP A 634 13.62 -21.59 -40.80
C TRP A 634 14.99 -20.92 -40.86
N VAL A 635 15.44 -20.58 -42.07
CA VAL A 635 16.66 -19.81 -42.32
C VAL A 635 16.36 -18.58 -43.19
N GLN A 636 17.03 -17.47 -42.91
CA GLN A 636 17.02 -16.28 -43.77
C GLN A 636 18.16 -16.35 -44.78
N CYS A 637 17.88 -16.07 -46.06
CA CYS A 637 18.92 -15.92 -47.08
C CYS A 637 19.62 -14.56 -46.99
N ASP A 638 20.94 -14.55 -46.75
CA ASP A 638 21.74 -13.31 -46.63
C ASP A 638 21.72 -12.44 -47.89
N LYS A 639 21.52 -13.04 -49.09
CA LYS A 639 21.50 -12.31 -50.37
C LYS A 639 20.16 -11.63 -50.67
N CYS A 640 19.04 -12.26 -50.33
CA CYS A 640 17.70 -11.76 -50.72
C CYS A 640 16.78 -11.45 -49.54
N ARG A 641 17.25 -11.67 -48.31
CA ARG A 641 16.52 -11.49 -47.02
C ARG A 641 15.21 -12.28 -46.86
N LYS A 642 14.83 -13.08 -47.86
CA LYS A 642 13.67 -13.97 -47.77
C LYS A 642 13.93 -15.15 -46.85
N TRP A 643 12.91 -15.52 -46.09
CA TRP A 643 12.89 -16.71 -45.26
C TRP A 643 12.57 -17.97 -46.08
N ARG A 644 13.18 -19.08 -45.65
CA ARG A 644 13.03 -20.41 -46.23
C ARG A 644 12.83 -21.44 -45.12
N MET A 645 11.88 -22.34 -45.35
CA MET A 645 11.66 -23.51 -44.51
C MET A 645 12.75 -24.54 -44.82
N LEU A 646 13.48 -24.98 -43.81
CA LEU A 646 14.40 -26.12 -43.93
C LEU A 646 13.59 -27.43 -44.01
N PRO A 647 14.09 -28.47 -44.69
CA PRO A 647 13.47 -29.79 -44.64
C PRO A 647 13.34 -30.29 -43.20
N PRO A 648 12.25 -31.00 -42.82
CA PRO A 648 12.01 -31.44 -41.45
C PRO A 648 13.16 -32.24 -40.82
N ASP A 649 13.95 -32.95 -41.62
CA ASP A 649 15.08 -33.77 -41.17
C ASP A 649 16.39 -32.98 -40.99
N PHE A 650 16.50 -31.77 -41.54
CA PHE A 650 17.71 -30.94 -41.45
C PHE A 650 17.83 -30.21 -40.10
N ASP A 651 19.05 -29.85 -39.69
CA ASP A 651 19.34 -29.10 -38.45
C ASP A 651 19.99 -27.76 -38.80
N ALA A 652 19.36 -26.65 -38.43
CA ALA A 652 19.83 -25.30 -38.72
C ALA A 652 21.25 -25.01 -38.20
N ARG A 653 21.75 -25.75 -37.19
CA ARG A 653 23.12 -25.62 -36.67
C ARG A 653 24.19 -26.14 -37.63
N MET A 654 23.81 -26.94 -38.64
CA MET A 654 24.70 -27.38 -39.72
C MET A 654 24.84 -26.34 -40.84
N LEU A 655 24.13 -25.22 -40.78
CA LEU A 655 24.25 -24.17 -41.78
C LEU A 655 25.48 -23.28 -41.50
N PRO A 656 26.18 -22.81 -42.56
CA PRO A 656 27.24 -21.84 -42.42
C PRO A 656 26.72 -20.49 -41.87
N PRO A 657 27.59 -19.68 -41.21
CA PRO A 657 27.21 -18.37 -40.64
C PRO A 657 26.66 -17.35 -41.64
N GLN A 658 26.88 -17.56 -42.94
CA GLN A 658 26.19 -16.88 -44.02
C GLN A 658 25.57 -17.96 -44.92
N TRP A 659 24.26 -17.85 -45.16
CA TRP A 659 23.51 -18.84 -45.92
C TRP A 659 22.72 -18.20 -47.06
N PHE A 660 22.70 -18.86 -48.21
CA PHE A 660 22.04 -18.38 -49.42
C PHE A 660 21.08 -19.42 -49.98
N CYS A 661 19.97 -18.98 -50.60
CA CYS A 661 18.94 -19.87 -51.15
C CYS A 661 19.47 -21.04 -52.01
N TYR A 662 20.56 -20.83 -52.75
CA TYR A 662 21.15 -21.81 -53.67
C TYR A 662 22.01 -22.88 -52.97
N MET A 663 22.24 -22.74 -51.67
CA MET A 663 23.02 -23.67 -50.86
C MET A 663 22.15 -24.84 -50.39
N GLU A 664 22.81 -25.91 -49.94
CA GLU A 664 22.13 -26.98 -49.23
C GLU A 664 21.54 -26.47 -47.90
N PRO A 665 20.41 -27.04 -47.44
CA PRO A 665 19.69 -28.19 -48.02
C PRO A 665 18.71 -27.85 -49.16
N LEU A 666 18.50 -26.58 -49.50
CA LEU A 666 17.35 -26.16 -50.31
C LEU A 666 17.61 -26.03 -51.81
N LYS A 667 18.84 -25.69 -52.23
CA LYS A 667 19.25 -25.52 -53.65
C LYS A 667 18.29 -24.65 -54.50
N GLY A 668 17.60 -23.72 -53.87
CA GLY A 668 16.58 -22.87 -54.46
C GLY A 668 17.12 -21.55 -55.01
N GLN A 669 16.23 -20.75 -55.60
CA GLN A 669 16.59 -19.45 -56.17
C GLN A 669 16.08 -18.28 -55.34
N CYS A 670 16.84 -17.17 -55.32
CA CYS A 670 16.43 -15.93 -54.66
C CYS A 670 15.17 -15.30 -55.27
N ALA A 671 14.87 -15.61 -56.55
CA ALA A 671 13.67 -15.17 -57.25
C ALA A 671 12.38 -15.72 -56.62
N ALA A 672 12.39 -16.97 -56.12
CA ALA A 672 11.20 -17.62 -55.57
C ALA A 672 10.54 -16.78 -54.44
N PRO A 673 9.20 -16.74 -54.34
CA PRO A 673 8.49 -16.01 -53.29
C PRO A 673 8.86 -16.53 -51.90
N GLU A 674 8.69 -15.70 -50.87
CA GLU A 674 8.86 -16.14 -49.49
C GLU A 674 7.75 -17.15 -49.11
N GLN A 675 8.13 -18.23 -48.42
CA GLN A 675 7.17 -19.21 -47.92
C GLN A 675 6.41 -18.61 -46.74
N LYS A 676 5.10 -18.80 -46.69
CA LYS A 676 4.24 -18.33 -45.59
C LYS A 676 3.77 -19.54 -44.78
N MET A 677 3.76 -19.40 -43.47
CA MET A 677 3.24 -20.39 -42.55
C MET A 677 1.72 -20.51 -42.73
N GLU A 678 1.19 -21.73 -42.74
CA GLU A 678 -0.26 -21.96 -42.82
C GLU A 678 -0.94 -21.59 -41.49
N SER A 679 -2.16 -21.05 -41.56
CA SER A 679 -2.90 -20.59 -40.38
C SER A 679 -3.30 -21.77 -39.49
N GLY A 680 -2.71 -21.86 -38.30
CA GLY A 680 -3.10 -22.81 -37.26
C GLY A 680 -1.94 -23.49 -36.52
N VAL A 681 -0.72 -23.42 -37.05
CA VAL A 681 0.48 -24.01 -36.42
C VAL A 681 1.20 -22.98 -35.55
N VAL A 682 1.65 -23.36 -34.35
CA VAL A 682 2.42 -22.51 -33.43
C VAL A 682 3.68 -23.25 -32.97
N THR A 683 4.85 -22.83 -33.45
CA THR A 683 6.15 -23.38 -33.01
C THR A 683 6.62 -22.67 -31.74
N ILE A 684 6.57 -23.37 -30.60
CA ILE A 684 7.09 -22.86 -29.32
C ILE A 684 8.60 -23.10 -29.24
N SER A 685 9.40 -22.06 -29.50
CA SER A 685 10.84 -22.10 -29.21
C SER A 685 11.14 -21.76 -27.75
N THR A 686 11.54 -22.77 -26.97
CA THR A 686 12.09 -22.59 -25.61
C THR A 686 13.59 -22.34 -25.62
N LYS A 687 14.07 -21.39 -26.42
CA LYS A 687 15.39 -20.72 -26.26
C LYS A 687 15.49 -19.46 -27.13
N ARG A 688 15.66 -18.30 -26.49
CA ARG A 688 16.37 -17.17 -27.13
C ARG A 688 17.86 -17.46 -27.06
N SER A 689 18.56 -17.26 -28.18
CA SER A 689 20.01 -17.39 -28.25
C SER A 689 20.72 -16.27 -27.49
N GLY A 690 21.93 -16.56 -27.01
CA GLY A 690 22.86 -15.56 -26.49
C GLY A 690 22.88 -15.41 -24.97
N TYR A 691 23.57 -16.34 -24.28
CA TYR A 691 24.53 -16.05 -23.21
C TYR A 691 25.26 -17.36 -22.85
N ASP A 692 26.27 -17.71 -23.62
CA ASP A 692 27.30 -18.64 -23.13
C ASP A 692 28.18 -17.90 -22.13
N CYS A 693 28.27 -18.42 -20.90
CA CYS A 693 29.28 -18.02 -19.93
C CYS A 693 30.29 -19.15 -19.75
N MET A 694 31.14 -19.36 -20.77
CA MET A 694 32.36 -20.14 -20.59
C MET A 694 33.28 -19.47 -19.56
N LYS A 695 33.53 -20.16 -18.44
CA LYS A 695 34.81 -20.09 -17.72
C LYS A 695 35.13 -21.46 -17.10
N ASN A 696 36.04 -22.21 -17.73
CA ASN A 696 37.40 -22.38 -17.22
C ASN A 696 38.21 -23.22 -18.24
N GLY A 697 39.30 -22.64 -18.77
CA GLY A 697 40.30 -23.35 -19.57
C GLY A 697 41.24 -24.20 -18.70
N PRO A 698 42.35 -24.72 -19.26
CA PRO A 698 43.45 -23.81 -19.62
C PRO A 698 44.28 -24.19 -20.88
N TYR A 699 45.26 -23.32 -21.20
CA TYR A 699 46.33 -23.45 -22.21
C TYR A 699 45.98 -23.35 -23.71
N CYS A 700 46.02 -22.08 -24.16
CA CYS A 700 47.00 -21.55 -25.12
C CYS A 700 47.37 -22.36 -26.39
N GLY A 701 47.29 -21.67 -27.54
CA GLY A 701 48.31 -21.81 -28.59
C GLY A 701 47.80 -22.28 -29.94
N LYS A 702 47.75 -21.36 -30.91
CA LYS A 702 47.57 -21.65 -32.34
C LYS A 702 48.64 -22.64 -32.83
N LEU A 703 48.26 -23.51 -33.78
CA LEU A 703 48.98 -23.65 -35.05
C LEU A 703 48.11 -24.39 -36.09
N ASP A 704 48.50 -24.28 -37.35
CA ASP A 704 47.63 -24.37 -38.51
C ASP A 704 47.35 -25.79 -39.06
N VAL A 705 46.18 -25.91 -39.68
CA VAL A 705 45.85 -26.69 -40.90
C VAL A 705 46.57 -28.03 -41.13
N MET A 706 45.81 -29.14 -41.09
CA MET A 706 45.58 -29.99 -42.28
C MET A 706 44.46 -31.04 -42.07
N LYS A 707 43.73 -31.29 -43.17
CA LYS A 707 43.35 -32.58 -43.77
C LYS A 707 43.88 -33.89 -43.13
N ASP A 708 43.25 -35.06 -43.26
CA ASP A 708 42.25 -35.54 -44.23
C ASP A 708 41.37 -36.68 -43.64
N SER A 709 40.24 -36.92 -44.31
CA SER A 709 39.53 -38.19 -44.64
C SER A 709 39.27 -39.39 -43.67
N ASP A 710 38.16 -40.06 -44.02
CA ASP A 710 37.90 -41.51 -43.99
C ASP A 710 37.36 -42.26 -42.75
N ALA A 711 36.03 -42.40 -42.78
CA ALA A 711 35.33 -43.65 -43.18
C ALA A 711 34.96 -44.75 -42.14
N SER A 712 33.64 -44.96 -42.08
CA SER A 712 32.93 -46.26 -42.11
C SER A 712 33.01 -47.22 -40.92
N GLY A 713 31.85 -47.81 -40.56
CA GLY A 713 31.80 -48.93 -39.62
C GLY A 713 30.45 -49.19 -38.96
N ASP A 714 29.39 -49.46 -39.74
CA ASP A 714 28.11 -49.94 -39.19
C ASP A 714 28.24 -51.34 -38.56
N ASN A 715 27.59 -51.60 -37.41
CA ASN A 715 26.36 -52.43 -37.37
C ASN A 715 25.89 -52.90 -35.96
N LEU A 716 24.57 -52.77 -35.77
CA LEU A 716 23.61 -53.61 -35.06
C LEU A 716 24.01 -54.48 -33.83
N ALA A 717 23.52 -54.02 -32.67
CA ALA A 717 22.47 -54.65 -31.84
C ALA A 717 22.53 -56.13 -31.42
N LYS A 718 22.47 -56.37 -30.09
CA LYS A 718 21.24 -56.85 -29.40
C LYS A 718 21.32 -56.87 -27.86
N SER A 719 20.30 -56.24 -27.26
CA SER A 719 19.53 -56.61 -26.05
C SER A 719 20.19 -57.30 -24.85
N GLU A 720 19.95 -56.73 -23.65
CA GLU A 720 19.45 -57.52 -22.52
C GLU A 720 18.54 -56.69 -21.58
N ASP A 721 17.56 -57.35 -20.99
CA ASP A 721 16.46 -56.76 -20.23
C ASP A 721 16.85 -56.48 -18.77
N ALA A 722 16.71 -55.24 -18.30
CA ALA A 722 16.99 -54.88 -16.91
C ALA A 722 15.92 -53.95 -16.32
N LYS A 723 14.86 -54.54 -15.73
CA LYS A 723 13.85 -53.83 -14.93
C LYS A 723 14.52 -53.05 -13.78
N ARG A 724 14.55 -51.72 -13.88
CA ARG A 724 14.94 -50.77 -12.81
C ARG A 724 13.98 -49.56 -12.80
N PRO A 725 13.89 -48.82 -11.67
CA PRO A 725 12.61 -48.31 -11.19
C PRO A 725 12.14 -46.99 -11.82
N ALA A 726 10.85 -46.69 -11.64
CA ALA A 726 10.22 -45.45 -12.07
C ALA A 726 10.93 -44.20 -11.48
N LEU A 727 11.49 -43.38 -12.37
CA LEU A 727 12.16 -42.13 -12.00
C LEU A 727 11.13 -41.03 -11.74
N LYS A 728 10.97 -40.66 -10.46
CA LYS A 728 10.24 -39.45 -10.05
C LYS A 728 10.97 -38.20 -10.57
N ARG A 729 10.21 -37.20 -11.03
CA ARG A 729 10.74 -35.91 -11.50
C ARG A 729 11.53 -35.22 -10.37
N LEU A 730 12.85 -35.15 -10.50
CA LEU A 730 13.75 -34.56 -9.50
C LEU A 730 13.48 -33.06 -9.34
N ARG A 731 12.81 -32.68 -8.25
CA ARG A 731 12.77 -31.28 -7.77
C ARG A 731 14.14 -30.93 -7.19
N LYS A 732 14.97 -30.19 -7.93
CA LYS A 732 16.16 -29.55 -7.35
C LYS A 732 15.73 -28.33 -6.52
N GLY A 733 15.61 -28.54 -5.21
CA GLY A 733 15.61 -27.45 -4.23
C GLY A 733 17.03 -26.89 -4.04
N ILE A 734 17.11 -25.64 -3.58
CA ILE A 734 18.36 -25.02 -3.12
C ILE A 734 18.66 -25.55 -1.70
N PRO A 735 19.89 -25.97 -1.36
CA PRO A 735 20.23 -26.41 -0.01
C PRO A 735 20.32 -25.21 0.94
N THR A 736 19.66 -25.29 2.09
CA THR A 736 19.92 -24.43 3.26
C THR A 736 21.19 -24.89 3.98
N ALA A 737 21.94 -23.94 4.54
CA ALA A 737 23.19 -24.21 5.25
C ALA A 737 22.98 -24.29 6.77
N ALA A 738 23.24 -25.46 7.36
CA ALA A 738 23.54 -25.65 8.77
C ALA A 738 24.23 -27.02 8.99
N GLU A 739 24.96 -27.15 10.11
CA GLU A 739 25.59 -28.38 10.64
C GLU A 739 26.80 -28.94 9.82
N VAL A 740 28.05 -28.53 10.06
CA VAL A 740 28.94 -28.64 11.25
C VAL A 740 29.67 -30.00 11.36
N LYS A 741 30.83 -30.11 10.70
CA LYS A 741 32.15 -30.37 11.34
C LYS A 741 33.29 -30.35 10.32
#